data_AF-A0A498NMA1-F1
#
_entry.id   AF-A0A498NMA1-F1
#
_cell.length_a   1.000
_cell.length_b   1.000
_cell.length_c   1.000
_cell.angle_alpha   90.00
_cell.angle_beta   90.00
_cell.angle_gamma   90.00
#
_symmetry.space_group_name_H-M   'P 1'
#
loop_
_entity.id
_entity.type
_entity.pdbx_description
1 polymer ?
#
loop_
_entity_poly.entity_id
_entity_poly.type
_entity_poly.pdbx_seq_one_letter_code
_entity_poly.pdbx_strand_id
1 'polypeptide(L)'
;MDQDSECARFVDAHWATLVQRVKMVMPIVDELRSGRMLEWEPYCKIRAADTNQEKMRELYEVLHSGGDKVKSAFYSQLVKQEPYLFRALEISSVILKYKKQICSEYQYVTEYNSLPGEYVLLSERFTQPLILQRHRDQKEREEEICSSGESFQQVLNSRNSHKSSYFSSLFNPGDHRISPSAIILQGNSGNGKTLTVQKIMLDWASGDLYKERFDIVFHLKCKEINCIYGKKSLVEILSYSCSLTSDEISQILQQSPEKVLFIIDGFDELRLTQDVYHMSPNTDPLQKAPPEVTLCALLRGRILPESFLLVTTRSTATDTLGFTGYRTSCEKTQTSAIRSVILKYKKQICSEYQYVTEYNSLPGEQVLLSERFTQPLILQKHRDQKEREEELRSSGEDFQQVLSSKSSDESVHLNSLFNTDHCGISPSAVILQGNSGNGKSFTVQKIMMDWASDKLYKERFDTVFHLKCKEINRISGRKSLVEILSYSCSLTSDEISQILQQSPEKVLFIIDGFDELKLTQDIYGMSAHTDPLQKAPPEVTLCALLKGHILPESFLLVTTRSTATDRLGKLLKGPQRFTEIMGFTEKSVEEYFQKFFQNEELFRKAYECVRANETLITTCSIPVICWIICTVMRERFSTGADVTSGLETTTSIYVDFVSTLLEHHCQGLSQSVLRLLKSLGQLAERGILEEQVLFDEKMVYETVPDPASNPFLCKFLFKRRIRHETMFSFMHLSFQEFFTALYYISLDSKTLKEKLTKLRSHDHESRYAAVMQFLFGLLNEDVRDTLKRKHGVFVHPTTQKHLKEWLFKMYHSFLTVHCLYELHDESFAKEILNEKADIFLMYEPLRRTDCWALLYCCQCCQWMKQLTLHCCKLTSEKLSMILPVLHKFESLRLTPESQQDSELVDLIHAVIRGQTNRVQIESVYADIKTCSISTLEMSISEELFRALQTENIEVLMFYISCLSGLKKMELRVHSLTESWAIQIVSLSKNCPNLTELSYRCKGGGTKKNTSKIDDAIGTGIQIVVHTNNNYE
;
A
#
# COMPACT_ATOMS: atom_id res chain seq x y z
N MET A 1 79.90 3.82 -6.71
CA MET A 1 79.89 2.69 -5.75
C MET A 1 80.12 1.43 -6.55
N ASP A 2 80.91 0.50 -6.02
CA ASP A 2 81.30 -0.73 -6.71
C ASP A 2 80.07 -1.63 -6.94
N GLN A 3 79.84 -2.07 -8.18
CA GLN A 3 78.60 -2.75 -8.58
C GLN A 3 78.42 -4.10 -7.84
N ASP A 4 79.54 -4.74 -7.49
CA ASP A 4 79.57 -5.97 -6.69
C ASP A 4 79.09 -5.76 -5.24
N SER A 5 79.33 -4.58 -4.67
CA SER A 5 78.93 -4.24 -3.28
C SER A 5 77.42 -4.00 -3.14
N GLU A 6 76.76 -3.56 -4.21
CA GLU A 6 75.30 -3.39 -4.23
C GLU A 6 74.58 -4.73 -4.40
N CYS A 7 75.09 -5.60 -5.28
CA CYS A 7 74.59 -6.96 -5.46
C CYS A 7 74.74 -7.79 -4.18
N ALA A 8 75.88 -7.67 -3.50
CA ALA A 8 76.12 -8.34 -2.22
C ALA A 8 75.14 -7.91 -1.13
N ARG A 9 74.89 -6.59 -0.99
CA ARG A 9 73.91 -6.04 -0.04
C ARG A 9 72.48 -6.53 -0.32
N PHE A 10 72.10 -6.71 -1.58
CA PHE A 10 70.79 -7.26 -1.94
C PHE A 10 70.62 -8.69 -1.44
N VAL A 11 71.63 -9.55 -1.63
CA VAL A 11 71.60 -10.95 -1.21
C VAL A 11 71.49 -11.06 0.31
N ASP A 12 72.26 -10.23 1.04
CA ASP A 12 72.21 -10.21 2.50
C ASP A 12 70.86 -9.71 3.02
N ALA A 13 70.31 -8.64 2.42
CA ALA A 13 69.03 -8.05 2.84
C ALA A 13 67.83 -8.99 2.66
N HIS A 14 67.88 -9.90 1.67
CA HIS A 14 66.77 -10.80 1.34
C HIS A 14 67.03 -12.27 1.68
N TRP A 15 68.11 -12.56 2.41
CA TRP A 15 68.56 -13.93 2.68
C TRP A 15 67.46 -14.86 3.20
N ALA A 16 66.72 -14.42 4.22
CA ALA A 16 65.66 -15.21 4.84
C ALA A 16 64.57 -15.62 3.82
N THR A 17 64.22 -14.73 2.90
CA THR A 17 63.23 -14.98 1.85
C THR A 17 63.80 -15.87 0.74
N LEU A 18 65.07 -15.70 0.39
CA LEU A 18 65.77 -16.55 -0.58
C LEU A 18 65.83 -18.00 -0.12
N VAL A 19 66.13 -18.24 1.17
CA VAL A 19 66.13 -19.59 1.76
C VAL A 19 64.78 -20.28 1.60
N GLN A 20 63.68 -19.54 1.78
CA GLN A 20 62.33 -20.12 1.73
C GLN A 20 61.80 -20.33 0.31
N ARG A 21 62.18 -19.46 -0.64
CA ARG A 21 61.48 -19.35 -1.94
C ARG A 21 62.28 -19.79 -3.16
N VAL A 22 63.61 -19.90 -3.07
CA VAL A 22 64.43 -20.39 -4.20
C VAL A 22 64.15 -21.88 -4.42
N LYS A 23 63.72 -22.25 -5.63
CA LYS A 23 63.40 -23.64 -5.99
C LYS A 23 64.55 -24.30 -6.76
N MET A 24 65.25 -23.53 -7.59
CA MET A 24 66.36 -23.99 -8.44
C MET A 24 67.72 -23.82 -7.74
N VAL A 25 67.88 -24.39 -6.54
CA VAL A 25 69.11 -24.24 -5.74
C VAL A 25 70.31 -24.93 -6.40
N MET A 26 70.17 -26.18 -6.83
CA MET A 26 71.29 -26.94 -7.42
C MET A 26 71.80 -26.35 -8.74
N PRO A 27 70.96 -25.91 -9.69
CA PRO A 27 71.43 -25.21 -10.89
C PRO A 27 72.29 -23.96 -10.60
N ILE A 28 71.92 -23.19 -9.56
CA ILE A 28 72.71 -22.03 -9.13
C ILE A 28 74.06 -22.48 -8.54
N VAL A 29 74.04 -23.52 -7.69
CA VAL A 29 75.21 -24.08 -7.02
C VAL A 29 76.19 -24.73 -8.00
N ASP A 30 75.68 -25.45 -9.00
CA ASP A 30 76.46 -26.08 -10.07
C ASP A 30 77.24 -25.02 -10.88
N GLU A 31 76.60 -23.88 -11.15
CA GLU A 31 77.21 -22.80 -11.91
C GLU A 31 78.19 -21.95 -11.07
N LEU A 32 77.94 -21.79 -9.78
CA LEU A 32 78.94 -21.21 -8.87
C LEU A 32 80.21 -22.07 -8.78
N ARG A 33 80.06 -23.41 -8.86
CA ARG A 33 81.18 -24.33 -8.89
C ARG A 33 81.90 -24.34 -10.25
N SER A 34 81.16 -24.30 -11.36
CA SER A 34 81.76 -24.20 -12.71
C SER A 34 82.62 -22.92 -12.83
N GLY A 35 82.21 -21.83 -12.18
CA GLY A 35 82.95 -20.58 -12.04
C GLY A 35 84.10 -20.57 -11.02
N ARG A 36 84.45 -21.71 -10.39
CA ARG A 36 85.45 -21.83 -9.30
C ARG A 36 85.19 -20.96 -8.06
N MET A 37 83.93 -20.65 -7.77
CA MET A 37 83.53 -19.86 -6.58
C MET A 37 83.09 -20.75 -5.40
N LEU A 38 83.07 -22.07 -5.59
CA LEU A 38 82.64 -23.07 -4.60
C LEU A 38 83.57 -24.29 -4.65
N GLU A 39 84.16 -24.66 -3.51
CA GLU A 39 85.02 -25.85 -3.38
C GLU A 39 84.20 -27.16 -3.33
N TRP A 40 84.87 -28.31 -3.52
CA TRP A 40 84.19 -29.61 -3.62
C TRP A 40 83.51 -30.04 -2.32
N GLU A 41 84.11 -29.75 -1.16
CA GLU A 41 83.56 -30.16 0.13
C GLU A 41 82.24 -29.44 0.49
N PRO A 42 82.13 -28.09 0.39
CA PRO A 42 80.85 -27.40 0.57
C PRO A 42 79.81 -27.78 -0.49
N TYR A 43 80.22 -28.03 -1.74
CA TYR A 43 79.32 -28.50 -2.79
C TYR A 43 78.66 -29.85 -2.45
N CYS A 44 79.43 -30.81 -1.93
CA CYS A 44 78.91 -32.11 -1.50
C CYS A 44 77.94 -31.96 -0.32
N LYS A 45 78.22 -31.06 0.64
CA LYS A 45 77.32 -30.77 1.78
C LYS A 45 75.99 -30.19 1.30
N ILE A 46 76.02 -29.18 0.43
CA ILE A 46 74.81 -28.59 -0.16
C ILE A 46 74.04 -29.64 -0.98
N ARG A 47 74.70 -30.49 -1.76
CA ARG A 47 74.02 -31.52 -2.55
C ARG A 47 73.36 -32.60 -1.70
N ALA A 48 73.94 -32.92 -0.54
CA ALA A 48 73.48 -33.97 0.37
C ALA A 48 72.28 -33.56 1.24
N ALA A 49 72.00 -32.26 1.39
CA ALA A 49 70.83 -31.81 2.15
C ALA A 49 69.50 -32.23 1.48
N ASP A 50 68.51 -32.60 2.30
CA ASP A 50 67.27 -33.25 1.83
C ASP A 50 66.30 -32.24 1.22
N THR A 51 66.26 -31.01 1.73
CA THR A 51 65.33 -29.96 1.27
C THR A 51 66.03 -28.76 0.66
N ASN A 52 65.39 -28.09 -0.30
CA ASN A 52 65.94 -26.86 -0.91
C ASN A 52 66.23 -25.75 0.13
N GLN A 53 65.49 -25.70 1.23
CA GLN A 53 65.73 -24.74 2.32
C GLN A 53 67.01 -25.05 3.06
N GLU A 54 67.30 -26.32 3.36
CA GLU A 54 68.57 -26.73 3.95
C GLU A 54 69.74 -26.53 2.97
N LYS A 55 69.54 -26.83 1.69
CA LYS A 55 70.53 -26.54 0.64
C LYS A 55 70.89 -25.05 0.59
N MET A 56 69.89 -24.18 0.68
CA MET A 56 70.11 -22.74 0.76
C MET A 56 70.82 -22.34 2.06
N ARG A 57 70.46 -22.90 3.23
CA ARG A 57 71.18 -22.61 4.49
C ARG A 57 72.65 -23.00 4.43
N GLU A 58 72.97 -24.17 3.88
CA GLU A 58 74.37 -24.60 3.68
C GLU A 58 75.10 -23.71 2.66
N LEU A 59 74.41 -23.23 1.62
CA LEU A 59 74.96 -22.26 0.68
C LEU A 59 75.26 -20.90 1.35
N TYR A 60 74.55 -20.53 2.41
CA TYR A 60 74.79 -19.27 3.14
C TYR A 60 76.24 -19.15 3.61
N GLU A 61 76.76 -20.20 4.24
CA GLU A 61 78.09 -20.20 4.86
C GLU A 61 79.17 -19.95 3.81
N VAL A 62 78.96 -20.46 2.59
CA VAL A 62 79.84 -20.21 1.44
C VAL A 62 79.70 -18.77 0.95
N LEU A 63 78.47 -18.26 0.79
CA LEU A 63 78.23 -16.89 0.35
C LEU A 63 78.78 -15.87 1.37
N HIS A 64 78.70 -16.18 2.66
CA HIS A 64 79.18 -15.34 3.76
C HIS A 64 80.71 -15.33 3.83
N SER A 65 81.37 -16.49 3.73
CA SER A 65 82.84 -16.59 3.74
C SER A 65 83.50 -16.15 2.43
N GLY A 66 82.79 -16.21 1.29
CA GLY A 66 83.30 -15.84 -0.04
C GLY A 66 83.29 -14.34 -0.39
N GLY A 67 82.73 -13.48 0.45
CA GLY A 67 82.70 -12.03 0.28
C GLY A 67 81.87 -11.52 -0.91
N ASP A 68 81.94 -10.21 -1.19
CA ASP A 68 81.07 -9.52 -2.16
C ASP A 68 81.12 -10.11 -3.57
N LYS A 69 82.27 -10.64 -3.98
CA LYS A 69 82.47 -11.25 -5.31
C LYS A 69 81.64 -12.51 -5.51
N VAL A 70 81.60 -13.39 -4.50
CA VAL A 70 80.83 -14.64 -4.56
C VAL A 70 79.33 -14.34 -4.44
N LYS A 71 78.95 -13.35 -3.61
CA LYS A 71 77.57 -12.87 -3.52
C LYS A 71 77.08 -12.23 -4.83
N SER A 72 77.92 -11.46 -5.52
CA SER A 72 77.61 -10.88 -6.84
C SER A 72 77.44 -11.95 -7.93
N ALA A 73 78.25 -13.01 -7.90
CA ALA A 73 78.07 -14.16 -8.78
C ALA A 73 76.76 -14.91 -8.49
N PHE A 74 76.43 -15.14 -7.21
CA PHE A 74 75.16 -15.74 -6.81
C PHE A 74 73.97 -14.88 -7.23
N TYR A 75 74.05 -13.57 -7.02
CA TYR A 75 73.06 -12.59 -7.49
C TYR A 75 72.83 -12.71 -9.01
N SER A 76 73.90 -12.76 -9.80
CA SER A 76 73.82 -12.91 -11.26
C SER A 76 73.14 -14.21 -11.69
N GLN A 77 73.34 -15.30 -10.93
CA GLN A 77 72.67 -16.57 -11.20
C GLN A 77 71.22 -16.58 -10.72
N LEU A 78 70.91 -15.89 -9.62
CA LEU A 78 69.54 -15.72 -9.15
C LEU A 78 68.69 -14.97 -10.19
N VAL A 79 69.24 -13.91 -10.80
CA VAL A 79 68.56 -13.17 -11.89
C VAL A 79 68.26 -14.06 -13.09
N LYS A 80 69.15 -14.99 -13.42
CA LYS A 80 69.01 -15.89 -14.58
C LYS A 80 68.08 -17.07 -14.32
N GLN A 81 68.24 -17.74 -13.18
CA GLN A 81 67.58 -19.00 -12.88
C GLN A 81 66.22 -18.80 -12.19
N GLU A 82 66.03 -17.70 -11.47
CA GLU A 82 64.81 -17.38 -10.74
C GLU A 82 64.35 -15.93 -11.00
N PRO A 83 64.17 -15.52 -12.28
CA PRO A 83 63.92 -14.13 -12.66
C PRO A 83 62.65 -13.55 -12.03
N TYR A 84 61.62 -14.38 -11.80
CA TYR A 84 60.37 -13.96 -11.17
C TYR A 84 60.54 -13.70 -9.66
N LEU A 85 61.31 -14.54 -8.95
CA LEU A 85 61.59 -14.34 -7.53
C LEU A 85 62.48 -13.12 -7.32
N PHE A 86 63.48 -12.94 -8.18
CA PHE A 86 64.35 -11.78 -8.18
C PHE A 86 63.55 -10.48 -8.32
N ARG A 87 62.70 -10.38 -9.35
CA ARG A 87 61.83 -9.20 -9.57
C ARG A 87 60.91 -8.93 -8.37
N ALA A 88 60.35 -9.96 -7.74
CA ALA A 88 59.48 -9.81 -6.57
C ALA A 88 60.24 -9.26 -5.34
N LEU A 89 61.50 -9.66 -5.15
CA LEU A 89 62.35 -9.16 -4.05
C LEU A 89 62.83 -7.73 -4.31
N GLU A 90 63.20 -7.42 -5.54
CA GLU A 90 63.57 -6.06 -5.97
C GLU A 90 62.43 -5.06 -5.71
N ILE A 91 61.21 -5.40 -6.12
CA ILE A 91 60.02 -4.57 -5.86
C ILE A 91 59.73 -4.45 -4.36
N SER A 92 59.90 -5.53 -3.58
CA SER A 92 59.75 -5.45 -2.12
C SER A 92 60.73 -4.46 -1.49
N SER A 93 61.97 -4.37 -1.99
CA SER A 93 62.97 -3.43 -1.49
C SER A 93 62.63 -1.97 -1.85
N VAL A 94 62.11 -1.75 -3.06
CA VAL A 94 61.64 -0.45 -3.55
C VAL A 94 60.44 0.04 -2.73
N ILE A 95 59.45 -0.82 -2.49
CA ILE A 95 58.29 -0.52 -1.64
C ILE A 95 58.72 -0.16 -0.21
N LEU A 96 59.70 -0.87 0.36
CA LEU A 96 60.17 -0.63 1.72
C LEU A 96 60.92 0.71 1.85
N LYS A 97 61.69 1.09 0.81
CA LYS A 97 62.29 2.42 0.70
C LYS A 97 61.22 3.50 0.61
N TYR A 98 60.18 3.28 -0.20
CA TYR A 98 59.06 4.21 -0.33
C TYR A 98 58.31 4.40 1.00
N LYS A 99 58.00 3.31 1.72
CA LYS A 99 57.37 3.39 3.05
C LYS A 99 58.17 4.23 4.04
N LYS A 100 59.50 4.04 4.12
CA LYS A 100 60.37 4.85 5.00
C LYS A 100 60.28 6.35 4.68
N GLN A 101 60.23 6.70 3.40
CA GLN A 101 60.08 8.09 3.00
C GLN A 101 58.70 8.65 3.37
N ILE A 102 57.61 7.91 3.12
CA ILE A 102 56.26 8.34 3.50
C ILE A 102 56.15 8.54 5.02
N CYS A 103 56.78 7.67 5.83
CA CYS A 103 56.87 7.89 7.27
C CYS A 103 57.51 9.26 7.59
N SER A 104 58.63 9.61 6.96
CA SER A 104 59.29 10.90 7.20
C SER A 104 58.47 12.10 6.69
N GLU A 105 57.72 11.95 5.61
CA GLU A 105 56.94 13.04 4.98
C GLU A 105 55.66 13.35 5.76
N TYR A 106 54.93 12.33 6.23
CA TYR A 106 53.62 12.48 6.87
C TYR A 106 53.67 12.47 8.41
N GLN A 107 54.84 12.26 9.01
CA GLN A 107 55.03 12.33 10.47
C GLN A 107 54.74 13.72 11.05
N TYR A 108 54.94 14.76 10.24
CA TYR A 108 54.81 16.15 10.64
C TYR A 108 53.78 16.91 9.80
N VAL A 109 53.01 17.79 10.44
CA VAL A 109 52.06 18.70 9.79
C VAL A 109 52.30 20.15 10.19
N THR A 110 51.96 21.07 9.30
CA THR A 110 52.03 22.51 9.53
C THR A 110 50.67 23.04 9.99
N GLU A 111 50.62 23.85 11.05
CA GLU A 111 49.36 24.47 11.48
C GLU A 111 49.07 25.71 10.63
N TYR A 112 47.79 26.09 10.52
CA TYR A 112 47.34 27.17 9.63
C TYR A 112 47.99 28.55 9.94
N ASN A 113 48.45 28.74 11.18
CA ASN A 113 49.09 29.96 11.65
C ASN A 113 50.60 29.79 11.92
N SER A 114 51.20 28.64 11.54
CA SER A 114 52.62 28.36 11.75
C SER A 114 53.52 29.23 10.86
N LEU A 115 54.64 29.68 11.39
CA LEU A 115 55.69 30.33 10.58
C LEU A 115 56.34 29.29 9.65
N PRO A 116 56.88 29.69 8.48
CA PRO A 116 57.58 28.78 7.59
C PRO A 116 58.71 28.03 8.32
N GLY A 117 58.60 26.70 8.40
CA GLY A 117 59.58 25.84 9.09
C GLY A 117 59.14 25.31 10.47
N GLU A 118 57.98 25.73 10.98
CA GLU A 118 57.39 25.15 12.19
C GLU A 118 56.53 23.93 11.85
N TYR A 119 56.80 22.81 12.52
CA TYR A 119 56.18 21.51 12.26
C TYR A 119 55.76 20.86 13.57
N VAL A 120 54.61 20.18 13.57
CA VAL A 120 54.07 19.47 14.74
C VAL A 120 53.85 18.00 14.39
N LEU A 121 54.07 17.11 15.36
CA LEU A 121 53.81 15.68 15.19
C LEU A 121 52.33 15.42 14.92
N LEU A 122 52.03 14.77 13.79
CA LEU A 122 50.66 14.42 13.42
C LEU A 122 49.98 13.55 14.50
N SER A 123 50.74 12.64 15.12
CA SER A 123 50.23 11.77 16.20
C SER A 123 49.76 12.51 17.44
N GLU A 124 50.29 13.70 17.73
CA GLU A 124 49.94 14.50 18.91
C GLU A 124 48.76 15.46 18.67
N ARG A 125 48.35 15.64 17.42
CA ARG A 125 47.29 16.58 17.02
C ARG A 125 46.13 15.91 16.30
N PHE A 126 46.29 14.66 15.87
CA PHE A 126 45.22 13.93 15.21
C PHE A 126 44.19 13.39 16.22
N THR A 127 42.98 13.92 16.12
CA THR A 127 41.79 13.35 16.77
C THR A 127 40.93 12.69 15.69
N GLN A 128 40.55 11.43 15.90
CA GLN A 128 39.79 10.70 14.90
C GLN A 128 38.39 11.33 14.70
N PRO A 129 38.03 11.71 13.46
CA PRO A 129 36.69 12.22 13.16
C PRO A 129 35.65 11.10 13.22
N LEU A 130 34.40 11.47 13.54
CA LEU A 130 33.26 10.55 13.46
C LEU A 130 32.96 10.23 11.98
N ILE A 131 33.13 8.96 11.59
CA ILE A 131 32.84 8.47 10.24
C ILE A 131 31.56 7.64 10.27
N LEU A 132 30.56 8.06 9.48
CA LEU A 132 29.28 7.39 9.31
C LEU A 132 29.28 6.61 7.99
N GLN A 133 29.03 5.30 8.03
CA GLN A 133 29.03 4.42 6.86
C GLN A 133 27.67 4.41 6.13
N ARG A 134 27.10 5.59 5.86
CA ARG A 134 25.88 5.77 5.07
C ARG A 134 25.82 7.15 4.44
N HIS A 135 25.13 7.28 3.32
CA HIS A 135 24.91 8.59 2.71
C HIS A 135 23.92 9.41 3.55
N ARG A 136 24.27 10.66 3.88
CA ARG A 136 23.37 11.59 4.59
C ARG A 136 22.33 12.14 3.64
N ASP A 137 21.05 12.06 4.02
CA ASP A 137 19.99 12.69 3.24
C ASP A 137 19.98 14.22 3.43
N GLN A 138 19.22 14.94 2.61
CA GLN A 138 19.21 16.41 2.63
C GLN A 138 18.61 16.95 3.94
N LYS A 139 17.61 16.26 4.49
CA LYS A 139 16.91 16.67 5.71
C LYS A 139 17.83 16.56 6.94
N GLU A 140 18.62 15.50 7.04
CA GLU A 140 19.62 15.28 8.07
C GLU A 140 20.75 16.33 8.03
N ARG A 141 21.10 16.82 6.82
CA ARG A 141 22.07 17.90 6.62
C ARG A 141 21.50 19.24 7.04
N GLU A 142 20.25 19.53 6.68
CA GLU A 142 19.54 20.75 7.07
C GLU A 142 19.35 20.80 8.59
N GLU A 143 18.98 19.69 9.22
CA GLU A 143 18.86 19.56 10.68
C GLU A 143 20.21 19.82 11.39
N GLU A 144 21.31 19.30 10.85
CA GLU A 144 22.67 19.53 11.37
C GLU A 144 23.08 21.01 11.24
N ILE A 145 22.79 21.65 10.10
CA ILE A 145 23.09 23.07 9.84
C ILE A 145 22.23 24.01 10.71
N CYS A 146 20.96 23.64 10.97
CA CYS A 146 20.03 24.43 11.78
C CYS A 146 20.21 24.22 13.29
N SER A 147 20.87 23.15 13.71
CA SER A 147 21.16 22.87 15.12
C SER A 147 22.40 23.63 15.62
N SER A 148 22.35 24.16 16.84
CA SER A 148 23.49 24.83 17.49
C SER A 148 23.59 24.44 18.97
N GLY A 149 24.79 24.53 19.55
CA GLY A 149 25.04 24.23 20.97
C GLY A 149 24.73 22.77 21.34
N GLU A 150 23.95 22.57 22.41
CA GLU A 150 23.61 21.23 22.93
C GLU A 150 22.74 20.41 21.97
N SER A 151 21.88 21.06 21.19
CA SER A 151 21.03 20.39 20.20
C SER A 151 21.86 19.69 19.11
N PHE A 152 22.93 20.34 18.63
CA PHE A 152 23.87 19.74 17.69
C PHE A 152 24.58 18.51 18.29
N GLN A 153 24.96 18.58 19.58
CA GLN A 153 25.59 17.43 20.25
C GLN A 153 24.61 16.28 20.52
N GLN A 154 23.33 16.56 20.79
CA GLN A 154 22.29 15.52 20.90
C GLN A 154 22.03 14.84 19.56
N VAL A 155 22.03 15.60 18.45
CA VAL A 155 21.95 15.06 17.08
C VAL A 155 23.16 14.17 16.78
N LEU A 156 24.37 14.56 17.17
CA LEU A 156 25.56 13.71 16.99
C LEU A 156 25.55 12.45 17.87
N ASN A 157 25.16 12.57 19.14
CA ASN A 157 25.16 11.47 20.11
C ASN A 157 24.08 10.43 19.80
N SER A 158 22.88 10.84 19.40
CA SER A 158 21.83 9.91 18.96
C SER A 158 22.27 9.08 17.75
N ARG A 159 23.02 9.71 16.82
CA ARG A 159 23.55 9.07 15.61
C ARG A 159 24.78 8.17 15.86
N ASN A 160 25.50 8.35 16.98
CA ASN A 160 26.63 7.50 17.37
C ASN A 160 26.20 6.12 17.93
N SER A 161 24.92 5.96 18.28
CA SER A 161 24.37 4.70 18.80
C SER A 161 24.26 3.58 17.74
N HIS A 162 24.37 3.91 16.45
CA HIS A 162 24.21 2.99 15.33
C HIS A 162 25.41 3.09 14.36
N LYS A 163 26.39 2.19 14.53
CA LYS A 163 27.52 1.91 13.59
C LYS A 163 28.49 3.07 13.31
N SER A 164 29.21 3.57 14.32
CA SER A 164 30.45 4.31 14.07
C SER A 164 31.51 3.38 13.47
N SER A 165 32.13 3.79 12.36
CA SER A 165 33.20 3.03 11.71
C SER A 165 34.55 3.67 11.98
N TYR A 166 35.54 2.85 12.34
CA TYR A 166 36.93 3.31 12.42
C TYR A 166 37.54 3.34 11.02
N PHE A 167 38.49 4.25 10.75
CA PHE A 167 39.13 4.28 9.43
C PHE A 167 39.92 3.00 9.12
N SER A 168 40.19 2.14 10.11
CA SER A 168 40.72 0.77 9.97
C SER A 168 39.72 -0.25 9.42
N SER A 169 38.43 0.07 9.46
CA SER A 169 37.34 -0.81 9.03
C SER A 169 36.72 -0.43 7.69
N LEU A 170 37.20 0.63 7.03
CA LEU A 170 36.58 1.20 5.83
C LEU A 170 36.38 0.18 4.71
N PHE A 171 37.38 -0.68 4.47
CA PHE A 171 37.32 -1.69 3.42
C PHE A 171 36.79 -3.05 3.89
N ASN A 172 36.33 -3.20 5.14
CA ASN A 172 35.77 -4.46 5.62
C ASN A 172 34.40 -4.73 4.97
N PRO A 173 34.05 -6.00 4.69
CA PRO A 173 32.73 -6.33 4.18
C PRO A 173 31.69 -5.96 5.26
N GLY A 174 30.83 -4.97 4.96
CA GLY A 174 29.71 -4.59 5.82
C GLY A 174 28.55 -5.60 5.72
N ASP A 175 27.32 -5.15 5.99
CA ASP A 175 26.09 -5.97 5.94
C ASP A 175 25.86 -6.69 4.60
N HIS A 176 26.51 -6.24 3.52
CA HIS A 176 26.36 -6.76 2.15
C HIS A 176 27.33 -7.88 1.76
N ARG A 177 28.12 -8.44 2.70
CA ARG A 177 29.07 -9.57 2.50
C ARG A 177 30.15 -9.40 1.40
N ILE A 178 30.26 -8.22 0.77
CA ILE A 178 31.26 -7.89 -0.27
C ILE A 178 32.07 -6.69 0.21
N SER A 179 33.41 -6.76 0.12
CA SER A 179 34.29 -5.64 0.43
C SER A 179 34.21 -4.56 -0.66
N PRO A 180 34.04 -3.27 -0.31
CA PRO A 180 34.00 -2.21 -1.30
C PRO A 180 35.37 -2.02 -1.97
N SER A 181 35.41 -1.90 -3.30
CA SER A 181 36.62 -1.56 -4.06
C SER A 181 36.88 -0.05 -4.11
N ALA A 182 35.85 0.78 -3.91
CA ALA A 182 35.95 2.23 -3.87
C ALA A 182 35.21 2.81 -2.66
N ILE A 183 35.83 3.79 -1.99
CA ILE A 183 35.31 4.46 -0.80
C ILE A 183 35.37 5.97 -1.00
N ILE A 184 34.28 6.66 -0.68
CA ILE A 184 34.19 8.12 -0.78
C ILE A 184 34.05 8.70 0.64
N LEU A 185 35.04 9.47 1.07
CA LEU A 185 35.03 10.22 2.32
C LEU A 185 34.53 11.66 2.05
N GLN A 186 33.29 11.90 2.43
CA GLN A 186 32.58 13.15 2.19
C GLN A 186 32.37 13.95 3.48
N GLY A 187 32.59 15.27 3.42
CA GLY A 187 32.32 16.16 4.55
C GLY A 187 32.56 17.63 4.22
N ASN A 188 32.13 18.52 5.11
CA ASN A 188 32.32 19.96 4.91
C ASN A 188 33.80 20.34 5.02
N SER A 189 34.13 21.55 4.53
CA SER A 189 35.48 22.10 4.72
C SER A 189 35.81 22.19 6.21
N GLY A 190 37.05 21.88 6.59
CA GLY A 190 37.48 21.91 8.00
C GLY A 190 37.24 20.63 8.81
N ASN A 191 36.48 19.65 8.32
CA ASN A 191 36.21 18.38 9.03
C ASN A 191 37.40 17.37 9.06
N GLY A 192 38.63 17.82 8.78
CA GLY A 192 39.83 16.97 8.90
C GLY A 192 39.99 15.84 7.86
N LYS A 193 39.34 15.90 6.68
CA LYS A 193 39.45 14.87 5.63
C LYS A 193 40.90 14.64 5.15
N THR A 194 41.60 15.71 4.77
CA THR A 194 43.02 15.64 4.36
C THR A 194 43.92 15.17 5.50
N LEU A 195 43.70 15.64 6.73
CA LEU A 195 44.39 15.15 7.94
C LEU A 195 44.16 13.65 8.16
N THR A 196 42.96 13.13 7.84
CA THR A 196 42.64 11.70 7.90
C THR A 196 43.42 10.91 6.83
N VAL A 197 43.52 11.42 5.61
CA VAL A 197 44.35 10.81 4.55
C VAL A 197 45.82 10.79 4.94
N GLN A 198 46.35 11.89 5.48
CA GLN A 198 47.73 11.97 5.96
C GLN A 198 48.00 10.95 7.07
N LYS A 199 47.05 10.76 8.00
CA LYS A 199 47.13 9.73 9.03
C LYS A 199 47.09 8.31 8.47
N ILE A 200 46.22 8.03 7.49
CA ILE A 200 46.17 6.74 6.78
C ILE A 200 47.51 6.43 6.11
N MET A 201 48.13 7.42 5.44
CA MET A 201 49.43 7.27 4.80
C MET A 201 50.54 6.95 5.81
N LEU A 202 50.59 7.68 6.92
CA LEU A 202 51.57 7.47 7.99
C LEU A 202 51.43 6.07 8.63
N ASP A 203 50.20 5.66 8.94
CA ASP A 203 49.94 4.38 9.62
C ASP A 203 50.17 3.19 8.68
N TRP A 204 49.84 3.34 7.39
CA TRP A 204 50.17 2.31 6.39
C TRP A 204 51.68 2.15 6.20
N ALA A 205 52.41 3.27 6.12
CA ALA A 205 53.86 3.25 5.94
C ALA A 205 54.59 2.69 7.17
N SER A 206 54.10 3.00 8.37
CA SER A 206 54.62 2.49 9.65
C SER A 206 54.24 1.02 9.90
N GLY A 207 53.23 0.51 9.18
CA GLY A 207 52.78 -0.88 9.25
C GLY A 207 51.64 -1.12 10.24
N ASP A 208 51.04 -0.07 10.76
CA ASP A 208 49.94 -0.10 11.74
C ASP A 208 48.55 -0.25 11.08
N LEU A 209 48.43 0.10 9.80
CA LEU A 209 47.17 0.08 9.05
C LEU A 209 47.31 -0.64 7.69
N TYR A 210 46.35 -1.51 7.36
CA TYR A 210 46.25 -2.21 6.07
C TYR A 210 47.49 -3.01 5.62
N LYS A 211 48.39 -3.38 6.55
CA LYS A 211 49.66 -4.06 6.28
C LYS A 211 49.53 -5.33 5.41
N GLU A 212 48.47 -6.11 5.61
CA GLU A 212 48.23 -7.37 4.87
C GLU A 212 47.39 -7.19 3.61
N ARG A 213 46.79 -6.00 3.43
CA ARG A 213 45.79 -5.73 2.40
C ARG A 213 46.34 -4.94 1.22
N PHE A 214 47.19 -3.95 1.47
CA PHE A 214 47.78 -3.11 0.42
C PHE A 214 49.30 -3.12 0.52
N ASP A 215 49.93 -3.62 -0.54
CA ASP A 215 51.38 -3.64 -0.66
C ASP A 215 51.91 -2.22 -0.93
N ILE A 216 51.15 -1.42 -1.70
CA ILE A 216 51.45 -0.01 -1.99
C ILE A 216 50.21 0.89 -1.92
N VAL A 217 50.40 2.11 -1.41
CA VAL A 217 49.38 3.17 -1.37
C VAL A 217 49.94 4.43 -2.05
N PHE A 218 49.23 4.93 -3.05
CA PHE A 218 49.59 6.17 -3.75
C PHE A 218 48.70 7.32 -3.30
N HIS A 219 49.29 8.44 -2.90
CA HIS A 219 48.57 9.66 -2.53
C HIS A 219 48.61 10.68 -3.66
N LEU A 220 47.45 10.91 -4.27
CA LEU A 220 47.24 11.82 -5.39
C LEU A 220 46.49 13.06 -4.91
N LYS A 221 47.22 14.17 -4.69
CA LYS A 221 46.60 15.45 -4.33
C LYS A 221 46.12 16.17 -5.58
N CYS A 222 44.80 16.31 -5.72
CA CYS A 222 44.20 16.93 -6.92
C CYS A 222 44.71 18.36 -7.17
N LYS A 223 45.02 19.10 -6.10
CA LYS A 223 45.61 20.45 -6.20
C LYS A 223 46.97 20.47 -6.90
N GLU A 224 47.82 19.47 -6.63
CA GLU A 224 49.16 19.34 -7.23
C GLU A 224 49.06 18.81 -8.67
N ILE A 225 48.11 17.90 -8.92
CA ILE A 225 47.83 17.37 -10.26
C ILE A 225 47.47 18.48 -11.25
N ASN A 226 46.73 19.51 -10.81
CA ASN A 226 46.39 20.67 -11.63
C ASN A 226 47.63 21.44 -12.16
N CYS A 227 48.81 21.22 -11.57
CA CYS A 227 50.06 21.84 -12.00
C CYS A 227 50.85 20.99 -13.01
N ILE A 228 50.37 19.78 -13.35
CA ILE A 228 51.01 18.89 -14.33
C ILE A 228 50.52 19.28 -15.74
N TYR A 229 51.44 19.74 -16.59
CA TYR A 229 51.13 20.14 -17.96
C TYR A 229 51.46 19.04 -18.99
N GLY A 230 50.66 18.98 -20.05
CA GLY A 230 50.84 18.06 -21.18
C GLY A 230 50.21 16.68 -20.98
N LYS A 231 50.28 15.83 -22.01
CA LYS A 231 49.74 14.46 -21.94
C LYS A 231 50.73 13.55 -21.21
N LYS A 232 50.27 12.94 -20.12
CA LYS A 232 51.05 12.04 -19.26
C LYS A 232 50.34 10.71 -19.06
N SER A 233 51.10 9.64 -18.92
CA SER A 233 50.54 8.33 -18.54
C SER A 233 50.23 8.28 -17.03
N LEU A 234 49.49 7.27 -16.56
CA LEU A 234 49.22 7.11 -15.12
C LEU A 234 50.54 6.97 -14.35
N VAL A 235 51.48 6.21 -14.91
CA VAL A 235 52.82 5.99 -14.35
C VAL A 235 53.62 7.29 -14.24
N GLU A 236 53.55 8.15 -15.26
CA GLU A 236 54.22 9.46 -15.23
C GLU A 236 53.57 10.38 -14.18
N ILE A 237 52.24 10.39 -14.05
CA ILE A 237 51.52 11.18 -13.04
C ILE A 237 51.91 10.74 -11.62
N LEU A 238 51.99 9.43 -11.40
CA LEU A 238 52.40 8.86 -10.12
C LEU A 238 53.84 9.25 -9.77
N SER A 239 54.76 9.31 -10.75
CA SER A 239 56.15 9.74 -10.51
C SER A 239 56.30 11.21 -10.09
N TYR A 240 55.27 12.06 -10.31
CA TYR A 240 55.24 13.42 -9.76
C TYR A 240 54.76 13.47 -8.31
N SER A 241 54.07 12.43 -7.85
CA SER A 241 53.41 12.34 -6.54
C SER A 241 54.11 11.37 -5.59
N CYS A 242 55.15 10.66 -6.06
CA CYS A 242 56.02 9.83 -5.25
C CYS A 242 57.47 9.89 -5.75
N SER A 243 58.41 9.40 -4.95
CA SER A 243 59.83 9.34 -5.28
C SER A 243 60.25 8.16 -6.15
N LEU A 244 59.28 7.35 -6.59
CA LEU A 244 59.52 6.18 -7.42
C LEU A 244 59.68 6.59 -8.89
N THR A 245 60.57 5.91 -9.60
CA THR A 245 60.74 6.07 -11.03
C THR A 245 59.56 5.48 -11.79
N SER A 246 59.33 5.95 -13.02
CA SER A 246 58.26 5.42 -13.87
C SER A 246 58.40 3.91 -14.12
N ASP A 247 59.62 3.40 -14.26
CA ASP A 247 59.86 1.97 -14.48
C ASP A 247 59.52 1.14 -13.23
N GLU A 248 59.90 1.60 -12.04
CA GLU A 248 59.54 0.96 -10.77
C GLU A 248 58.02 0.92 -10.57
N ILE A 249 57.32 2.04 -10.83
CA ILE A 249 55.85 2.12 -10.72
C ILE A 249 55.18 1.17 -11.71
N SER A 250 55.63 1.15 -12.97
CA SER A 250 55.09 0.26 -14.01
C SER A 250 55.22 -1.21 -13.60
N GLN A 251 56.37 -1.60 -13.05
CA GLN A 251 56.60 -2.96 -12.57
C GLN A 251 55.71 -3.32 -11.37
N ILE A 252 55.50 -2.40 -10.42
CA ILE A 252 54.63 -2.60 -9.26
C ILE A 252 53.17 -2.82 -9.72
N LEU A 253 52.67 -1.96 -10.62
CA LEU A 253 51.29 -2.03 -11.11
C LEU A 253 51.01 -3.30 -11.93
N GLN A 254 52.04 -3.88 -12.57
CA GLN A 254 51.91 -5.13 -13.34
C GLN A 254 51.93 -6.40 -12.47
N GLN A 255 52.54 -6.36 -11.27
CA GLN A 255 52.71 -7.57 -10.45
C GLN A 255 51.49 -7.92 -9.59
N SER A 256 50.88 -6.93 -8.95
CA SER A 256 49.77 -7.16 -8.01
C SER A 256 48.82 -5.95 -7.97
N PRO A 257 48.08 -5.67 -9.06
CA PRO A 257 47.15 -4.53 -9.11
C PRO A 257 46.06 -4.59 -8.03
N GLU A 258 45.68 -5.79 -7.58
CA GLU A 258 44.69 -6.06 -6.53
C GLU A 258 45.14 -5.64 -5.13
N LYS A 259 46.43 -5.35 -4.95
CA LYS A 259 47.01 -4.88 -3.69
C LYS A 259 47.43 -3.41 -3.73
N VAL A 260 46.96 -2.66 -4.71
CA VAL A 260 47.23 -1.23 -4.87
C VAL A 260 46.03 -0.41 -4.39
N LEU A 261 46.29 0.59 -3.54
CA LEU A 261 45.30 1.59 -3.14
C LEU A 261 45.69 2.97 -3.69
N PHE A 262 44.78 3.61 -4.39
CA PHE A 262 44.89 5.01 -4.81
C PHE A 262 44.04 5.90 -3.90
N ILE A 263 44.69 6.83 -3.20
CA ILE A 263 44.03 7.87 -2.42
C ILE A 263 43.99 9.16 -3.24
N ILE A 264 42.81 9.58 -3.66
CA ILE A 264 42.58 10.81 -4.41
C ILE A 264 42.06 11.87 -3.42
N ASP A 265 42.96 12.76 -3.00
CA ASP A 265 42.67 13.77 -1.98
C ASP A 265 42.25 15.10 -2.61
N GLY A 266 41.10 15.61 -2.19
CA GLY A 266 40.54 16.88 -2.61
C GLY A 266 39.97 16.84 -4.03
N PHE A 267 39.15 15.83 -4.37
CA PHE A 267 38.57 15.73 -5.71
C PHE A 267 37.82 16.98 -6.17
N ASP A 268 37.18 17.70 -5.24
CA ASP A 268 36.51 18.97 -5.51
C ASP A 268 37.46 20.10 -5.98
N GLU A 269 38.76 19.95 -5.79
CA GLU A 269 39.79 20.90 -6.23
C GLU A 269 40.35 20.59 -7.63
N LEU A 270 39.99 19.45 -8.24
CA LEU A 270 40.46 19.06 -9.56
C LEU A 270 39.82 19.93 -10.66
N ARG A 271 40.65 20.56 -11.50
CA ARG A 271 40.19 21.39 -12.62
C ARG A 271 39.89 20.50 -13.83
N LEU A 272 38.63 20.10 -13.97
CA LEU A 272 38.18 19.34 -15.13
C LEU A 272 37.95 20.29 -16.33
N THR A 273 38.66 20.04 -17.43
CA THR A 273 38.46 20.75 -18.71
C THR A 273 37.23 20.19 -19.45
N GLN A 274 36.52 21.01 -20.23
CA GLN A 274 35.29 20.57 -20.94
C GLN A 274 35.55 19.43 -21.95
N ASP A 275 36.78 19.29 -22.44
CA ASP A 275 37.19 18.27 -23.42
C ASP A 275 37.33 16.85 -22.83
N VAL A 276 37.36 16.69 -21.49
CA VAL A 276 37.43 15.39 -20.81
C VAL A 276 36.22 14.50 -21.15
N TYR A 277 35.12 15.11 -21.57
CA TYR A 277 33.85 14.44 -21.83
C TYR A 277 33.75 13.77 -23.21
N HIS A 278 34.62 14.13 -24.15
CA HIS A 278 34.59 13.69 -25.56
C HIS A 278 35.80 12.83 -25.99
N MET A 279 36.79 12.63 -25.13
CA MET A 279 37.97 11.82 -25.46
C MET A 279 37.72 10.31 -25.32
N SER A 280 38.31 9.53 -26.22
CA SER A 280 38.21 8.07 -26.29
C SER A 280 38.67 7.39 -24.99
N PRO A 281 38.09 6.22 -24.64
CA PRO A 281 38.35 5.54 -23.38
C PRO A 281 39.82 5.09 -23.28
N ASN A 282 40.57 5.75 -22.40
CA ASN A 282 41.91 5.30 -22.03
C ASN A 282 41.79 4.03 -21.17
N THR A 283 42.41 2.93 -21.61
CA THR A 283 42.37 1.61 -20.94
C THR A 283 43.75 1.12 -20.53
N ASP A 284 44.81 1.70 -21.11
CA ASP A 284 46.20 1.34 -20.82
C ASP A 284 46.81 2.36 -19.83
N PRO A 285 47.34 1.93 -18.67
CA PRO A 285 48.04 2.82 -17.72
C PRO A 285 49.26 3.54 -18.32
N LEU A 286 49.82 3.05 -19.43
CA LEU A 286 50.96 3.66 -20.14
C LEU A 286 50.54 4.66 -21.22
N GLN A 287 49.27 4.69 -21.62
CA GLN A 287 48.79 5.59 -22.66
C GLN A 287 48.68 7.03 -22.13
N LYS A 288 49.34 7.96 -22.84
CA LYS A 288 49.44 9.37 -22.44
C LYS A 288 48.14 10.14 -22.72
N ALA A 289 47.58 10.74 -21.69
CA ALA A 289 46.41 11.61 -21.76
C ALA A 289 46.57 12.80 -20.80
N PRO A 290 45.75 13.86 -20.90
CA PRO A 290 45.76 14.92 -19.89
C PRO A 290 45.55 14.33 -18.48
N PRO A 291 46.25 14.80 -17.43
CA PRO A 291 46.21 14.21 -16.09
C PRO A 291 44.80 14.03 -15.54
N GLU A 292 43.92 15.01 -15.78
CA GLU A 292 42.52 14.98 -15.39
C GLU A 292 41.72 13.87 -16.09
N VAL A 293 42.05 13.54 -17.35
CA VAL A 293 41.43 12.44 -18.11
C VAL A 293 41.90 11.09 -17.57
N THR A 294 43.20 10.97 -17.30
CA THR A 294 43.80 9.75 -16.75
C THR A 294 43.24 9.42 -15.36
N LEU A 295 43.09 10.43 -14.49
CA LEU A 295 42.44 10.27 -13.18
C LEU A 295 40.96 9.92 -13.28
N CYS A 296 40.22 10.52 -14.22
CA CYS A 296 38.83 10.14 -14.46
C CYS A 296 38.69 8.71 -14.98
N ALA A 297 39.65 8.23 -15.78
CA ALA A 297 39.68 6.85 -16.25
C ALA A 297 40.00 5.86 -15.11
N LEU A 298 40.91 6.23 -14.20
CA LEU A 298 41.19 5.48 -12.96
C LEU A 298 39.96 5.41 -12.05
N LEU A 299 39.31 6.55 -11.78
CA LEU A 299 38.07 6.60 -10.99
C LEU A 299 36.96 5.75 -11.63
N ARG A 300 36.83 5.70 -12.95
CA ARG A 300 35.82 4.85 -13.61
C ARG A 300 36.18 3.36 -13.65
N GLY A 301 37.29 2.95 -13.02
CA GLY A 301 37.79 1.57 -13.07
C GLY A 301 38.17 1.10 -14.48
N ARG A 302 38.48 2.03 -15.40
CA ARG A 302 38.90 1.69 -16.77
C ARG A 302 40.40 1.38 -16.86
N ILE A 303 41.18 1.99 -15.97
CA ILE A 303 42.60 1.71 -15.78
C ILE A 303 42.71 1.00 -14.43
N LEU A 304 43.35 -0.17 -14.39
CA LEU A 304 43.55 -0.99 -13.18
C LEU A 304 42.24 -1.27 -12.39
N PRO A 305 41.26 -1.96 -12.99
CA PRO A 305 39.96 -2.26 -12.36
C PRO A 305 40.04 -3.06 -11.06
N GLU A 306 41.15 -3.79 -10.86
CA GLU A 306 41.39 -4.62 -9.67
C GLU A 306 41.92 -3.80 -8.48
N SER A 307 42.32 -2.54 -8.70
CA SER A 307 42.85 -1.66 -7.65
C SER A 307 41.75 -1.04 -6.77
N PHE A 308 42.14 -0.60 -5.58
CA PHE A 308 41.24 0.02 -4.62
C PHE A 308 41.33 1.56 -4.68
N LEU A 309 40.22 2.23 -4.37
CA LEU A 309 40.12 3.69 -4.43
C LEU A 309 39.60 4.27 -3.10
N LEU A 310 40.25 5.33 -2.62
CA LEU A 310 39.76 6.18 -1.54
C LEU A 310 39.72 7.62 -2.01
N VAL A 311 38.53 8.21 -2.11
CA VAL A 311 38.35 9.57 -2.64
C VAL A 311 37.85 10.50 -1.55
N THR A 312 38.53 11.62 -1.31
CA THR A 312 38.01 12.67 -0.42
C THR A 312 37.39 13.81 -1.23
N THR A 313 36.26 14.32 -0.75
CA THR A 313 35.54 15.40 -1.45
C THR A 313 34.66 16.21 -0.48
N ARG A 314 34.37 17.46 -0.83
CA ARG A 314 33.30 18.22 -0.18
C ARG A 314 31.93 17.60 -0.41
N SER A 315 31.02 17.86 0.53
CA SER A 315 29.63 17.39 0.49
C SER A 315 28.89 17.80 -0.79
N THR A 316 29.28 18.91 -1.39
CA THR A 316 28.66 19.50 -2.58
C THR A 316 29.21 18.96 -3.91
N ALA A 317 30.34 18.24 -3.90
CA ALA A 317 31.04 17.81 -5.11
C ALA A 317 30.91 16.31 -5.42
N THR A 318 30.22 15.55 -4.56
CA THR A 318 29.92 14.12 -4.79
C THR A 318 29.03 13.87 -6.00
N ASP A 319 28.14 14.81 -6.35
CA ASP A 319 27.30 14.70 -7.56
C ASP A 319 28.16 14.65 -8.84
N THR A 320 29.37 15.20 -8.78
CA THR A 320 30.36 15.18 -9.86
C THR A 320 31.06 13.83 -10.01
N LEU A 321 31.13 13.01 -8.95
CA LEU A 321 31.95 11.77 -8.93
C LEU A 321 31.30 10.56 -9.60
N GLY A 322 29.98 10.55 -9.83
CA GLY A 322 29.34 9.58 -10.73
C GLY A 322 29.61 8.09 -10.45
N PHE A 323 29.83 7.70 -9.19
CA PHE A 323 30.10 6.31 -8.80
C PHE A 323 28.85 5.45 -8.57
N THR A 324 27.66 5.99 -8.81
CA THR A 324 26.45 5.17 -8.91
C THR A 324 26.29 4.71 -10.36
N GLY A 325 26.85 3.55 -10.69
CA GLY A 325 26.47 2.69 -11.82
C GLY A 325 26.26 3.32 -13.21
N TYR A 326 27.19 3.02 -14.13
CA TYR A 326 27.11 3.05 -15.60
C TYR A 326 27.15 4.40 -16.38
N ARG A 327 28.20 4.47 -17.23
CA ARG A 327 28.39 5.09 -18.58
C ARG A 327 28.31 6.64 -18.82
N THR A 328 29.49 7.21 -19.14
CA THR A 328 29.80 8.28 -20.14
C THR A 328 29.10 9.66 -20.15
N SER A 329 29.53 10.55 -19.26
CA SER A 329 30.24 11.83 -19.50
C SER A 329 29.88 12.83 -20.64
N CYS A 330 29.41 12.45 -21.83
CA CYS A 330 28.74 13.42 -22.71
C CYS A 330 27.37 13.84 -22.13
N GLU A 331 26.89 13.09 -21.14
CA GLU A 331 25.65 13.35 -20.44
C GLU A 331 25.76 14.48 -19.42
N LYS A 332 26.86 14.74 -18.68
CA LYS A 332 26.80 15.54 -17.43
C LYS A 332 26.24 16.97 -17.53
N THR A 333 26.47 17.71 -18.63
CA THR A 333 25.85 19.03 -18.86
C THR A 333 24.37 18.89 -19.21
N GLN A 334 24.03 17.83 -19.93
CA GLN A 334 22.66 17.41 -20.22
C GLN A 334 21.99 16.83 -18.96
N THR A 335 22.63 16.02 -18.10
CA THR A 335 22.05 15.40 -16.90
C THR A 335 21.82 16.41 -15.79
N SER A 336 22.63 17.47 -15.66
CA SER A 336 22.34 18.57 -14.72
C SER A 336 21.17 19.44 -15.19
N ALA A 337 21.09 19.71 -16.50
CA ALA A 337 19.97 20.42 -17.11
C ALA A 337 18.69 19.56 -17.09
N ILE A 338 18.78 18.28 -17.41
CA ILE A 338 17.68 17.31 -17.36
C ILE A 338 17.25 17.08 -15.91
N ARG A 339 18.16 17.01 -14.93
CA ARG A 339 17.77 16.99 -13.50
C ARG A 339 17.02 18.25 -13.10
N SER A 340 17.44 19.43 -13.55
CA SER A 340 16.72 20.67 -13.22
C SER A 340 15.35 20.72 -13.90
N VAL A 341 15.24 20.21 -15.13
CA VAL A 341 13.99 20.03 -15.87
C VAL A 341 13.07 19.02 -15.16
N ILE A 342 13.59 17.86 -14.74
CA ILE A 342 12.84 16.84 -13.98
C ILE A 342 12.39 17.41 -12.63
N LEU A 343 13.23 18.16 -11.92
CA LEU A 343 12.85 18.82 -10.66
C LEU A 343 11.75 19.86 -10.87
N LYS A 344 11.83 20.65 -11.96
CA LYS A 344 10.78 21.59 -12.34
C LYS A 344 9.48 20.84 -12.67
N TYR A 345 9.58 19.74 -13.41
CA TYR A 345 8.45 18.88 -13.74
C TYR A 345 7.79 18.28 -12.49
N LYS A 346 8.58 17.71 -11.57
CA LYS A 346 8.08 17.21 -10.28
C LYS A 346 7.35 18.29 -9.49
N LYS A 347 7.92 19.51 -9.38
CA LYS A 347 7.24 20.63 -8.71
C LYS A 347 5.90 20.98 -9.36
N GLN A 348 5.84 20.94 -10.69
CA GLN A 348 4.59 21.19 -11.41
C GLN A 348 3.56 20.08 -11.18
N ILE A 349 3.97 18.81 -11.26
CA ILE A 349 3.09 17.68 -10.95
C ILE A 349 2.57 17.79 -9.51
N CYS A 350 3.42 18.17 -8.55
CA CYS A 350 2.95 18.45 -7.20
C CYS A 350 1.85 19.52 -7.19
N SER A 351 2.03 20.64 -7.90
CA SER A 351 0.98 21.69 -7.95
C SER A 351 -0.29 21.26 -8.70
N GLU A 352 -0.17 20.43 -9.74
CA GLU A 352 -1.29 19.97 -10.56
C GLU A 352 -2.14 18.92 -9.84
N TYR A 353 -1.51 17.95 -9.17
CA TYR A 353 -2.18 16.83 -8.52
C TYR A 353 -2.42 17.03 -7.01
N GLN A 354 -1.94 18.14 -6.43
CA GLN A 354 -2.25 18.51 -5.05
C GLN A 354 -3.75 18.73 -4.84
N TYR A 355 -4.43 19.22 -5.87
CA TYR A 355 -5.83 19.57 -5.85
C TYR A 355 -6.63 18.69 -6.82
N VAL A 356 -7.85 18.35 -6.42
CA VAL A 356 -8.80 17.59 -7.24
C VAL A 356 -10.11 18.34 -7.34
N THR A 357 -10.72 18.28 -8.53
CA THR A 357 -12.05 18.79 -8.80
C THR A 357 -13.06 17.68 -8.55
N GLU A 358 -14.01 17.90 -7.64
CA GLU A 358 -15.13 16.99 -7.40
C GLU A 358 -16.22 17.20 -8.47
N TYR A 359 -17.18 16.28 -8.60
CA TYR A 359 -18.21 16.36 -9.65
C TYR A 359 -19.14 17.57 -9.50
N ASN A 360 -19.37 18.02 -8.26
CA ASN A 360 -20.19 19.19 -7.94
C ASN A 360 -19.37 20.47 -7.73
N SER A 361 -18.05 20.45 -7.98
CA SER A 361 -17.21 21.64 -7.81
C SER A 361 -17.63 22.74 -8.78
N LEU A 362 -17.86 23.95 -8.25
CA LEU A 362 -18.03 25.14 -9.09
C LEU A 362 -16.72 25.49 -9.81
N PRO A 363 -16.75 26.26 -10.91
CA PRO A 363 -15.53 26.69 -11.59
C PRO A 363 -14.57 27.39 -10.61
N GLY A 364 -13.39 26.79 -10.40
CA GLY A 364 -12.36 27.30 -9.49
C GLY A 364 -12.38 26.68 -8.09
N GLU A 365 -13.39 25.90 -7.72
CA GLU A 365 -13.38 25.12 -6.49
C GLU A 365 -12.55 23.85 -6.66
N GLN A 366 -11.66 23.61 -5.70
CA GLN A 366 -10.85 22.40 -5.65
C GLN A 366 -10.64 21.99 -4.20
N VAL A 367 -10.46 20.69 -3.98
CA VAL A 367 -10.18 20.11 -2.65
C VAL A 367 -8.81 19.46 -2.66
N LEU A 368 -8.15 19.41 -1.49
CA LEU A 368 -6.84 18.77 -1.38
C LEU A 368 -6.96 17.26 -1.57
N LEU A 369 -6.10 16.68 -2.41
CA LEU A 369 -6.06 15.23 -2.65
C LEU A 369 -5.85 14.45 -1.34
N SER A 370 -5.03 14.96 -0.42
CA SER A 370 -4.80 14.34 0.89
C SER A 370 -6.04 14.24 1.78
N GLU A 371 -7.02 15.11 1.57
CA GLU A 371 -8.29 15.15 2.32
C GLU A 371 -9.37 14.25 1.71
N ARG A 372 -9.10 13.63 0.56
CA ARG A 372 -10.04 12.74 -0.14
C ARG A 372 -9.46 11.38 -0.47
N PHE A 373 -8.14 11.24 -0.54
CA PHE A 373 -7.52 9.97 -0.86
C PHE A 373 -7.50 9.03 0.34
N THR A 374 -8.18 7.89 0.18
CA THR A 374 -8.04 6.71 1.03
C THR A 374 -7.58 5.54 0.18
N GLN A 375 -6.68 4.73 0.72
CA GLN A 375 -6.06 3.62 0.01
C GLN A 375 -7.12 2.53 -0.25
N PRO A 376 -7.44 2.19 -1.51
CA PRO A 376 -8.33 1.08 -1.79
C PRO A 376 -7.61 -0.27 -1.59
N LEU A 377 -8.40 -1.32 -1.38
CA LEU A 377 -7.93 -2.71 -1.39
C LEU A 377 -7.54 -3.11 -2.82
N ILE A 378 -6.30 -3.54 -2.98
CA ILE A 378 -5.74 -4.01 -4.25
C ILE A 378 -5.28 -5.46 -4.05
N LEU A 379 -5.74 -6.36 -4.92
CA LEU A 379 -5.40 -7.79 -4.90
C LEU A 379 -4.53 -8.16 -6.10
N GLN A 380 -3.59 -9.09 -5.93
CA GLN A 380 -2.73 -9.60 -7.02
C GLN A 380 -3.21 -10.97 -7.55
N LYS A 381 -4.43 -11.01 -8.10
CA LYS A 381 -5.05 -12.24 -8.61
C LYS A 381 -6.09 -11.95 -9.70
N HIS A 382 -6.30 -12.93 -10.58
CA HIS A 382 -7.49 -12.99 -11.43
C HIS A 382 -8.57 -13.83 -10.74
N ARG A 383 -9.73 -13.22 -10.45
CA ARG A 383 -10.84 -13.88 -9.76
C ARG A 383 -11.58 -14.88 -10.66
N ASP A 384 -12.13 -15.93 -10.06
CA ASP A 384 -13.03 -16.84 -10.76
C ASP A 384 -14.48 -16.33 -10.75
N GLN A 385 -15.37 -17.03 -11.47
CA GLN A 385 -16.77 -16.64 -11.58
C GLN A 385 -17.52 -16.77 -10.24
N LYS A 386 -17.22 -17.80 -9.45
CA LYS A 386 -17.93 -18.09 -8.21
C LYS A 386 -17.60 -17.03 -7.14
N GLU A 387 -16.33 -16.66 -7.02
CA GLU A 387 -15.85 -15.60 -6.14
C GLU A 387 -16.48 -14.24 -6.45
N ARG A 388 -16.72 -13.94 -7.73
CA ARG A 388 -17.41 -12.70 -8.18
C ARG A 388 -18.90 -12.73 -7.86
N GLU A 389 -19.53 -13.87 -8.11
CA GLU A 389 -20.95 -14.07 -7.85
C GLU A 389 -21.30 -14.00 -6.36
N GLU A 390 -20.46 -14.56 -5.50
CA GLU A 390 -20.60 -14.51 -4.05
C GLU A 390 -20.50 -13.07 -3.53
N GLU A 391 -19.50 -12.31 -4.02
CA GLU A 391 -19.32 -10.89 -3.67
C GLU A 391 -20.50 -10.01 -4.10
N LEU A 392 -21.03 -10.22 -5.32
CA LEU A 392 -22.17 -9.44 -5.82
C LEU A 392 -23.48 -9.75 -5.10
N ARG A 393 -23.61 -10.93 -4.48
CA ARG A 393 -24.80 -11.34 -3.71
C ARG A 393 -24.69 -11.00 -2.23
N SER A 394 -23.48 -10.89 -1.68
CA SER A 394 -23.27 -10.56 -0.28
C SER A 394 -23.53 -9.08 0.02
N SER A 395 -24.01 -8.78 1.24
CA SER A 395 -24.22 -7.43 1.75
C SER A 395 -23.95 -7.37 3.26
N GLY A 396 -23.72 -6.18 3.80
CA GLY A 396 -23.55 -5.96 5.24
C GLY A 396 -22.33 -6.72 5.79
N GLU A 397 -22.53 -7.43 6.90
CA GLU A 397 -21.49 -8.20 7.59
C GLU A 397 -20.92 -9.33 6.71
N ASP A 398 -21.77 -10.04 5.96
CA ASP A 398 -21.34 -11.13 5.06
C ASP A 398 -20.37 -10.60 3.99
N PHE A 399 -20.66 -9.43 3.41
CA PHE A 399 -19.78 -8.79 2.43
C PHE A 399 -18.43 -8.41 3.06
N GLN A 400 -18.42 -7.91 4.29
CA GLN A 400 -17.18 -7.60 5.00
C GLN A 400 -16.37 -8.84 5.33
N GLN A 401 -17.02 -9.97 5.62
CA GLN A 401 -16.33 -11.24 5.83
C GLN A 401 -15.71 -11.76 4.51
N VAL A 402 -16.42 -11.63 3.39
CA VAL A 402 -15.90 -11.93 2.05
C VAL A 402 -14.72 -11.04 1.67
N LEU A 403 -14.71 -9.76 2.05
CA LEU A 403 -13.57 -8.86 1.82
C LEU A 403 -12.39 -9.13 2.77
N SER A 404 -12.67 -9.40 4.04
CA SER A 404 -11.66 -9.59 5.07
C SER A 404 -10.91 -10.90 4.91
N SER A 405 -11.59 -11.97 4.51
CA SER A 405 -10.94 -13.24 4.15
C SER A 405 -9.97 -13.11 2.97
N LYS A 406 -10.20 -12.13 2.07
CA LYS A 406 -9.33 -11.85 0.92
C LYS A 406 -8.17 -10.89 1.24
N SER A 407 -8.21 -10.16 2.36
CA SER A 407 -7.22 -9.12 2.67
C SER A 407 -5.94 -9.65 3.33
N SER A 408 -5.97 -10.83 3.96
CA SER A 408 -4.87 -11.37 4.77
C SER A 408 -3.71 -11.98 3.98
N ASP A 409 -3.98 -12.61 2.83
CA ASP A 409 -2.95 -13.37 2.08
C ASP A 409 -2.57 -12.76 0.71
N GLU A 410 -3.41 -11.92 0.10
CA GLU A 410 -3.24 -11.49 -1.31
C GLU A 410 -3.26 -9.96 -1.54
N SER A 411 -3.33 -9.16 -0.47
CA SER A 411 -3.37 -7.70 -0.59
C SER A 411 -2.01 -7.12 -0.95
N VAL A 412 -2.01 -6.13 -1.85
CA VAL A 412 -0.79 -5.49 -2.37
C VAL A 412 -0.85 -3.99 -2.17
N HIS A 413 0.21 -3.44 -1.58
CA HIS A 413 0.38 -2.00 -1.46
C HIS A 413 0.87 -1.37 -2.76
N LEU A 414 0.59 -0.08 -2.96
CA LEU A 414 1.08 0.68 -4.12
C LEU A 414 2.59 0.56 -4.28
N ASN A 415 3.35 0.66 -3.18
CA ASN A 415 4.82 0.56 -3.19
C ASN A 415 5.34 -0.77 -3.76
N SER A 416 4.54 -1.84 -3.66
CA SER A 416 4.94 -3.20 -4.04
C SER A 416 4.51 -3.61 -5.46
N LEU A 417 3.76 -2.78 -6.19
CA LEU A 417 3.23 -3.14 -7.51
C LEU A 417 4.31 -3.63 -8.48
N PHE A 418 5.51 -3.06 -8.42
CA PHE A 418 6.62 -3.46 -9.29
C PHE A 418 7.69 -4.35 -8.60
N ASN A 419 7.51 -4.75 -7.34
CA ASN A 419 8.50 -5.59 -6.65
C ASN A 419 8.65 -6.96 -7.32
N THR A 420 9.81 -7.59 -7.20
CA THR A 420 10.02 -8.96 -7.70
C THR A 420 9.03 -9.93 -7.04
N ASP A 421 8.47 -10.85 -7.83
CA ASP A 421 7.65 -11.93 -7.29
C ASP A 421 8.51 -12.98 -6.55
N HIS A 422 7.86 -14.03 -6.01
CA HIS A 422 8.54 -15.15 -5.34
C HIS A 422 9.53 -15.92 -6.24
N CYS A 423 9.46 -15.71 -7.56
CA CYS A 423 10.36 -16.31 -8.55
C CYS A 423 11.53 -15.37 -8.92
N GLY A 424 11.62 -14.18 -8.31
CA GLY A 424 12.66 -13.19 -8.60
C GLY A 424 12.43 -12.37 -9.87
N ILE A 425 11.25 -12.44 -10.48
CA ILE A 425 10.92 -11.75 -11.73
C ILE A 425 10.27 -10.40 -11.41
N SER A 426 10.86 -9.30 -11.90
CA SER A 426 10.25 -7.96 -11.81
C SER A 426 9.33 -7.72 -13.02
N PRO A 427 8.06 -7.32 -12.83
CA PRO A 427 7.17 -7.02 -13.94
C PRO A 427 7.63 -5.76 -14.68
N SER A 428 7.67 -5.83 -16.01
CA SER A 428 7.88 -4.66 -16.90
C SER A 428 6.57 -3.90 -17.16
N ALA A 429 5.43 -4.58 -16.98
CA ALA A 429 4.10 -4.01 -17.12
C ALA A 429 3.19 -4.45 -15.96
N VAL A 430 2.56 -3.49 -15.29
CA VAL A 430 1.55 -3.72 -14.26
C VAL A 430 0.20 -3.28 -14.81
N ILE A 431 -0.80 -4.16 -14.70
CA ILE A 431 -2.17 -3.90 -15.11
C ILE A 431 -2.99 -3.70 -13.85
N LEU A 432 -3.53 -2.49 -13.68
CA LEU A 432 -4.39 -2.12 -12.55
C LEU A 432 -5.85 -2.09 -13.04
N GLN A 433 -6.54 -3.21 -12.92
CA GLN A 433 -7.92 -3.34 -13.37
C GLN A 433 -8.93 -3.08 -12.25
N GLY A 434 -10.19 -2.84 -12.61
CA GLY A 434 -11.29 -2.74 -11.64
C GLY A 434 -12.56 -2.16 -12.26
N ASN A 435 -13.66 -2.24 -11.53
CA ASN A 435 -14.97 -1.76 -11.99
C ASN A 435 -15.00 -0.24 -12.15
N SER A 436 -16.02 0.25 -12.86
CA SER A 436 -16.30 1.69 -12.94
C SER A 436 -16.51 2.24 -11.52
N GLY A 437 -15.96 3.43 -11.22
CA GLY A 437 -16.12 4.04 -9.90
C GLY A 437 -15.17 3.56 -8.79
N ASN A 438 -14.37 2.50 -9.00
CA ASN A 438 -13.43 1.96 -8.00
C ASN A 438 -12.18 2.85 -7.72
N GLY A 439 -12.10 4.05 -8.30
CA GLY A 439 -10.99 4.97 -8.01
C GLY A 439 -9.67 4.67 -8.73
N LYS A 440 -9.67 3.99 -9.88
CA LYS A 440 -8.46 3.71 -10.68
C LYS A 440 -7.68 5.00 -11.04
N SER A 441 -8.32 5.95 -11.71
CA SER A 441 -7.70 7.23 -12.07
C SER A 441 -7.32 8.06 -10.85
N PHE A 442 -8.11 8.01 -9.78
CA PHE A 442 -7.78 8.68 -8.52
C PHE A 442 -6.53 8.09 -7.84
N THR A 443 -6.35 6.77 -7.95
CA THR A 443 -5.13 6.07 -7.52
C THR A 443 -3.91 6.49 -8.36
N VAL A 444 -4.08 6.68 -9.68
CA VAL A 444 -3.03 7.21 -10.55
C VAL A 444 -2.63 8.63 -10.16
N GLN A 445 -3.60 9.51 -9.87
CA GLN A 445 -3.32 10.86 -9.38
C GLN A 445 -2.49 10.83 -8.10
N LYS A 446 -2.80 9.92 -7.16
CA LYS A 446 -2.00 9.71 -5.96
C LYS A 446 -0.59 9.20 -6.26
N ILE A 447 -0.44 8.26 -7.18
CA ILE A 447 0.87 7.76 -7.61
C ILE A 447 1.72 8.90 -8.18
N MET A 448 1.14 9.74 -9.04
CA MET A 448 1.83 10.90 -9.62
C MET A 448 2.28 11.88 -8.54
N MET A 449 1.39 12.21 -7.59
CA MET A 449 1.68 13.12 -6.49
C MET A 449 2.78 12.57 -5.55
N ASP A 450 2.70 11.30 -5.17
CA ASP A 450 3.67 10.68 -4.27
C ASP A 450 5.03 10.47 -4.94
N TRP A 451 5.04 10.15 -6.24
CA TRP A 451 6.29 10.08 -7.01
C TRP A 451 6.94 11.47 -7.10
N ALA A 452 6.17 12.51 -7.41
CA ALA A 452 6.69 13.87 -7.52
C ALA A 452 7.19 14.42 -6.16
N SER A 453 6.62 13.95 -5.05
CA SER A 453 7.07 14.24 -3.68
C SER A 453 8.17 13.31 -3.15
N ASP A 454 8.74 12.44 -4.00
CA ASP A 454 9.75 11.45 -3.63
C ASP A 454 9.32 10.47 -2.51
N LYS A 455 8.01 10.25 -2.35
CA LYS A 455 7.41 9.28 -1.40
C LYS A 455 7.22 7.90 -2.01
N LEU A 456 7.06 7.81 -3.33
CA LEU A 456 6.79 6.57 -4.06
C LEU A 456 7.77 6.40 -5.23
N TYR A 457 8.33 5.19 -5.38
CA TYR A 457 9.23 4.78 -6.48
C TYR A 457 10.50 5.61 -6.70
N LYS A 458 10.94 6.41 -5.71
CA LYS A 458 12.10 7.32 -5.80
C LYS A 458 13.37 6.66 -6.36
N GLU A 459 13.67 5.43 -5.94
CA GLU A 459 14.89 4.72 -6.33
C GLU A 459 14.77 3.97 -7.66
N ARG A 460 13.54 3.81 -8.16
CA ARG A 460 13.24 2.97 -9.33
C ARG A 460 13.00 3.79 -10.60
N PHE A 461 12.30 4.93 -10.49
CA PHE A 461 11.92 5.74 -11.65
C PHE A 461 12.36 7.19 -11.51
N ASP A 462 13.19 7.64 -12.45
CA ASP A 462 13.65 9.03 -12.52
C ASP A 462 12.56 9.94 -13.10
N THR A 463 11.77 9.43 -14.05
CA THR A 463 10.65 10.15 -14.68
C THR A 463 9.39 9.29 -14.79
N VAL A 464 8.23 9.86 -14.47
CA VAL A 464 6.92 9.22 -14.67
C VAL A 464 6.07 10.10 -15.57
N PHE A 465 5.54 9.55 -16.65
CA PHE A 465 4.63 10.25 -17.56
C PHE A 465 3.21 9.72 -17.41
N HIS A 466 2.24 10.62 -17.26
CA HIS A 466 0.82 10.28 -17.18
C HIS A 466 0.12 10.54 -18.52
N LEU A 467 -0.37 9.49 -19.15
CA LEU A 467 -1.06 9.51 -20.44
C LEU A 467 -2.53 9.12 -20.25
N LYS A 468 -3.43 10.10 -20.33
CA LYS A 468 -4.87 9.85 -20.24
C LYS A 468 -5.44 9.50 -21.62
N CYS A 469 -5.92 8.29 -21.80
CA CYS A 469 -6.42 7.81 -23.10
C CYS A 469 -7.57 8.69 -23.66
N LYS A 470 -8.42 9.23 -22.78
CA LYS A 470 -9.50 10.17 -23.16
C LYS A 470 -9.00 11.42 -23.87
N GLU A 471 -7.89 11.98 -23.40
CA GLU A 471 -7.28 13.19 -23.96
C GLU A 471 -6.55 12.86 -25.26
N ILE A 472 -5.89 11.71 -25.31
CA ILE A 472 -5.19 11.23 -26.51
C ILE A 472 -6.15 11.05 -27.69
N ASN A 473 -7.35 10.53 -27.46
CA ASN A 473 -8.38 10.40 -28.50
C ASN A 473 -8.79 11.74 -29.15
N ARG A 474 -8.46 12.89 -28.53
CA ARG A 474 -8.75 14.24 -29.09
C ARG A 474 -7.60 14.76 -29.95
N ILE A 475 -6.43 14.14 -29.87
CA ILE A 475 -5.25 14.55 -30.64
C ILE A 475 -5.46 14.15 -32.09
N SER A 476 -5.53 15.15 -32.96
CA SER A 476 -5.70 14.96 -34.40
C SER A 476 -4.37 14.94 -35.14
N GLY A 477 -4.31 14.17 -36.24
CA GLY A 477 -3.15 14.08 -37.12
C GLY A 477 -2.10 13.07 -36.65
N ARG A 478 -1.00 12.95 -37.42
CA ARG A 478 0.11 12.05 -37.08
C ARG A 478 1.08 12.75 -36.15
N LYS A 479 1.37 12.13 -35.01
CA LYS A 479 2.23 12.66 -33.94
C LYS A 479 3.24 11.61 -33.49
N SER A 480 4.43 12.06 -33.09
CA SER A 480 5.42 11.19 -32.47
C SER A 480 5.10 10.95 -30.98
N LEU A 481 5.76 9.98 -30.33
CA LEU A 481 5.56 9.73 -28.89
C LEU A 481 5.91 10.98 -28.08
N VAL A 482 6.99 11.65 -28.45
CA VAL A 482 7.47 12.89 -27.84
C VAL A 482 6.44 14.02 -27.95
N GLU A 483 5.83 14.19 -29.13
CA GLU A 483 4.78 15.18 -29.34
C GLU A 483 3.52 14.85 -28.51
N ILE A 484 3.13 13.57 -28.42
CA ILE A 484 1.99 13.13 -27.60
C ILE A 484 2.24 13.44 -26.12
N LEU A 485 3.44 13.12 -25.61
CA LEU A 485 3.83 13.41 -24.23
C LEU A 485 3.81 14.92 -23.94
N SER A 486 4.22 15.77 -24.89
CA SER A 486 4.20 17.23 -24.73
C SER A 486 2.77 17.82 -24.59
N TYR A 487 1.72 17.10 -25.01
CA TYR A 487 0.34 17.50 -24.73
C TYR A 487 -0.11 17.12 -23.32
N SER A 488 0.51 16.09 -22.71
CA SER A 488 0.14 15.55 -21.40
C SER A 488 1.04 16.04 -20.26
N CYS A 489 2.12 16.75 -20.56
CA CYS A 489 2.99 17.37 -19.57
C CYS A 489 3.50 18.73 -20.05
N SER A 490 4.08 19.49 -19.14
CA SER A 490 4.61 20.83 -19.42
C SER A 490 6.01 20.87 -20.02
N LEU A 491 6.59 19.70 -20.29
CA LEU A 491 7.91 19.58 -20.88
C LEU A 491 7.83 19.81 -22.38
N THR A 492 8.85 20.47 -22.93
CA THR A 492 9.00 20.64 -24.37
C THR A 492 9.36 19.30 -25.03
N SER A 493 9.06 19.16 -26.32
CA SER A 493 9.42 17.96 -27.08
C SER A 493 10.93 17.65 -27.02
N ASP A 494 11.78 18.68 -27.02
CA ASP A 494 13.23 18.50 -26.95
C ASP A 494 13.67 17.96 -25.57
N GLU A 495 13.10 18.49 -24.49
CA GLU A 495 13.36 18.01 -23.12
C GLU A 495 12.90 16.55 -22.95
N ILE A 496 11.73 16.19 -23.47
CA ILE A 496 11.21 14.83 -23.42
C ILE A 496 12.11 13.89 -24.21
N SER A 497 12.50 14.27 -25.43
CA SER A 497 13.40 13.47 -26.26
C SER A 497 14.72 13.17 -25.54
N GLN A 498 15.29 14.16 -24.85
CA GLN A 498 16.51 14.00 -24.07
C GLN A 498 16.32 13.04 -22.87
N ILE A 499 15.20 13.13 -22.15
CA ILE A 499 14.88 12.23 -21.04
C ILE A 499 14.77 10.77 -21.53
N LEU A 500 14.06 10.55 -22.64
CA LEU A 500 13.83 9.21 -23.19
C LEU A 500 15.11 8.57 -23.77
N GLN A 501 16.07 9.38 -24.23
CA GLN A 501 17.35 8.90 -24.77
C GLN A 501 18.39 8.56 -23.68
N GLN A 502 18.35 9.21 -22.52
CA GLN A 502 19.34 9.00 -21.45
C GLN A 502 19.13 7.69 -20.67
N SER A 503 17.94 7.48 -20.12
CA SER A 503 17.69 6.35 -19.21
C SER A 503 16.27 5.80 -19.38
N PRO A 504 15.96 5.17 -20.54
CA PRO A 504 14.64 4.61 -20.82
C PRO A 504 14.19 3.58 -19.78
N GLU A 505 15.12 2.84 -19.17
CA GLU A 505 14.89 1.84 -18.11
C GLU A 505 14.43 2.44 -16.77
N LYS A 506 14.56 3.76 -16.59
CA LYS A 506 14.08 4.49 -15.41
C LYS A 506 12.86 5.34 -15.68
N VAL A 507 12.19 5.11 -16.81
CA VAL A 507 10.95 5.80 -17.19
C VAL A 507 9.75 4.88 -16.95
N LEU A 508 8.75 5.41 -16.25
CA LEU A 508 7.43 4.77 -16.11
C LEU A 508 6.39 5.55 -16.92
N PHE A 509 5.67 4.85 -17.79
CA PHE A 509 4.47 5.40 -18.42
C PHE A 509 3.23 4.87 -17.71
N ILE A 510 2.42 5.79 -17.18
CA ILE A 510 1.09 5.47 -16.67
C ILE A 510 0.07 5.74 -17.79
N ILE A 511 -0.55 4.68 -18.28
CA ILE A 511 -1.59 4.75 -19.31
C ILE A 511 -2.94 4.63 -18.59
N ASP A 512 -3.61 5.76 -18.39
CA ASP A 512 -4.85 5.84 -17.63
C ASP A 512 -6.09 5.74 -18.56
N GLY A 513 -6.90 4.71 -18.32
CA GLY A 513 -8.16 4.48 -19.02
C GLY A 513 -8.02 3.78 -20.37
N PHE A 514 -7.24 2.69 -20.46
CA PHE A 514 -7.02 1.97 -21.72
C PHE A 514 -8.32 1.54 -22.43
N ASP A 515 -9.37 1.24 -21.67
CA ASP A 515 -10.69 0.89 -22.22
C ASP A 515 -11.35 2.02 -23.02
N GLU A 516 -10.93 3.27 -22.81
CA GLU A 516 -11.44 4.44 -23.53
C GLU A 516 -10.73 4.66 -24.87
N LEU A 517 -9.61 3.97 -25.14
CA LEU A 517 -8.82 4.16 -26.36
C LEU A 517 -9.55 3.60 -27.59
N LYS A 518 -9.79 4.44 -28.61
CA LYS A 518 -10.54 4.08 -29.82
C LYS A 518 -9.70 3.31 -30.84
N LEU A 519 -9.40 2.07 -30.51
CA LEU A 519 -8.61 1.19 -31.37
C LEU A 519 -9.49 0.45 -32.39
N THR A 520 -9.39 0.82 -33.68
CA THR A 520 -10.05 0.16 -34.83
C THR A 520 -9.23 -1.01 -35.39
N GLN A 521 -9.84 -1.86 -36.23
CA GLN A 521 -9.12 -2.98 -36.87
C GLN A 521 -7.98 -2.52 -37.79
N ASP A 522 -8.16 -1.40 -38.48
CA ASP A 522 -7.14 -0.83 -39.37
C ASP A 522 -5.85 -0.46 -38.62
N ILE A 523 -5.98 -0.03 -37.35
CA ILE A 523 -4.85 0.32 -36.49
C ILE A 523 -4.01 -0.91 -36.13
N TYR A 524 -4.63 -2.09 -36.00
CA TYR A 524 -3.89 -3.33 -35.77
C TYR A 524 -3.10 -3.82 -36.99
N GLY A 525 -3.57 -3.46 -38.18
CA GLY A 525 -2.93 -3.81 -39.45
C GLY A 525 -1.78 -2.85 -39.85
N MET A 526 -1.65 -1.69 -39.20
CA MET A 526 -0.56 -0.75 -39.47
C MET A 526 0.78 -1.27 -38.94
N SER A 527 1.85 -1.06 -39.71
CA SER A 527 3.19 -1.49 -39.33
C SER A 527 3.64 -0.81 -38.04
N ALA A 528 4.08 -1.63 -37.09
CA ALA A 528 4.72 -1.12 -35.89
C ALA A 528 6.01 -0.39 -36.23
N HIS A 529 6.25 0.72 -35.56
CA HIS A 529 7.51 1.45 -35.62
C HIS A 529 8.24 1.37 -34.29
N THR A 530 9.56 1.52 -34.34
CA THR A 530 10.45 1.41 -33.18
C THR A 530 11.01 2.76 -32.73
N ASP A 531 10.96 3.78 -33.59
CA ASP A 531 11.51 5.11 -33.33
C ASP A 531 10.49 6.01 -32.59
N PRO A 532 10.80 6.49 -31.36
CA PRO A 532 9.95 7.42 -30.62
C PRO A 532 9.64 8.74 -31.36
N LEU A 533 10.47 9.14 -32.32
CA LEU A 533 10.34 10.39 -33.09
C LEU A 533 9.50 10.22 -34.37
N GLN A 534 9.23 8.98 -34.78
CA GLN A 534 8.43 8.71 -35.97
C GLN A 534 6.97 9.13 -35.76
N LYS A 535 6.41 9.85 -36.74
CA LYS A 535 5.01 10.33 -36.69
C LYS A 535 4.03 9.26 -37.16
N ALA A 536 3.13 8.87 -36.27
CA ALA A 536 2.05 7.94 -36.55
C ALA A 536 0.73 8.45 -35.92
N PRO A 537 -0.43 7.88 -36.27
CA PRO A 537 -1.64 8.13 -35.50
C PRO A 537 -1.38 7.83 -34.00
N PRO A 538 -1.86 8.66 -33.05
CA PRO A 538 -1.56 8.51 -31.63
C PRO A 538 -1.86 7.11 -31.07
N GLU A 539 -2.91 6.48 -31.57
CA GLU A 539 -3.33 5.12 -31.21
C GLU A 539 -2.31 4.06 -31.63
N VAL A 540 -1.69 4.23 -32.81
CA VAL A 540 -0.63 3.35 -33.33
C VAL A 540 0.63 3.51 -32.49
N THR A 541 1.00 4.74 -32.16
CA THR A 541 2.16 5.04 -31.29
C THR A 541 1.99 4.44 -29.90
N LEU A 542 0.80 4.55 -29.30
CA LEU A 542 0.48 3.91 -28.02
C LEU A 542 0.52 2.39 -28.10
N CYS A 543 -0.02 1.79 -29.17
CA CYS A 543 0.07 0.34 -29.37
C CYS A 543 1.53 -0.12 -29.49
N ALA A 544 2.38 0.66 -30.16
CA ALA A 544 3.80 0.35 -30.29
C ALA A 544 4.54 0.46 -28.94
N LEU A 545 4.19 1.43 -28.09
CA LEU A 545 4.70 1.54 -26.72
C LEU A 545 4.23 0.37 -25.83
N LEU A 546 2.93 0.04 -25.85
CA LEU A 546 2.34 -1.07 -25.09
C LEU A 546 3.01 -2.42 -25.43
N LYS A 547 3.25 -2.67 -26.72
CA LYS A 547 3.95 -3.86 -27.23
C LYS A 547 5.45 -3.87 -26.93
N GLY A 548 6.02 -2.76 -26.47
CA GLY A 548 7.45 -2.60 -26.26
C GLY A 548 8.26 -2.48 -27.55
N HIS A 549 7.63 -2.15 -28.68
CA HIS A 549 8.37 -1.83 -29.91
C HIS A 549 9.10 -0.49 -29.79
N ILE A 550 8.49 0.46 -29.07
CA ILE A 550 9.07 1.74 -28.70
C ILE A 550 9.47 1.65 -27.22
N LEU A 551 10.71 2.02 -26.89
CA LEU A 551 11.25 2.02 -25.52
C LEU A 551 11.01 0.69 -24.76
N PRO A 552 11.56 -0.44 -25.26
CA PRO A 552 11.36 -1.75 -24.65
C PRO A 552 11.78 -1.80 -23.18
N GLU A 553 12.81 -1.04 -22.78
CA GLU A 553 13.35 -1.02 -21.42
C GLU A 553 12.46 -0.28 -20.40
N SER A 554 11.51 0.54 -20.85
CA SER A 554 10.64 1.33 -19.96
C SER A 554 9.66 0.48 -19.15
N PHE A 555 9.03 1.05 -18.13
CA PHE A 555 8.00 0.39 -17.35
C PHE A 555 6.61 0.93 -17.69
N LEU A 556 5.59 0.08 -17.58
CA LEU A 556 4.20 0.45 -17.85
C LEU A 556 3.33 0.20 -16.62
N LEU A 557 2.49 1.16 -16.25
CA LEU A 557 1.33 0.96 -15.39
C LEU A 557 0.09 1.30 -16.20
N VAL A 558 -0.75 0.32 -16.48
CA VAL A 558 -1.95 0.53 -17.31
C VAL A 558 -3.19 0.34 -16.47
N THR A 559 -4.03 1.37 -16.38
CA THR A 559 -5.35 1.23 -15.77
C THR A 559 -6.37 0.85 -16.83
N THR A 560 -7.28 -0.05 -16.48
CA THR A 560 -8.34 -0.46 -17.40
C THR A 560 -9.55 -1.00 -16.66
N ARG A 561 -10.73 -0.95 -17.27
CA ARG A 561 -11.85 -1.78 -16.83
C ARG A 561 -11.52 -3.26 -17.08
N SER A 562 -12.08 -4.14 -16.23
CA SER A 562 -11.97 -5.60 -16.42
C SER A 562 -12.39 -6.07 -17.83
N THR A 563 -13.19 -5.26 -18.53
CA THR A 563 -13.66 -5.50 -19.89
C THR A 563 -12.58 -5.52 -20.97
N ALA A 564 -11.46 -4.81 -20.76
CA ALA A 564 -10.41 -4.63 -21.76
C ALA A 564 -9.10 -5.32 -21.37
N THR A 565 -9.07 -6.04 -20.24
CA THR A 565 -7.89 -6.71 -19.68
C THR A 565 -7.26 -7.74 -20.63
N ASP A 566 -8.04 -8.57 -21.31
CA ASP A 566 -7.46 -9.60 -22.23
C ASP A 566 -6.89 -8.98 -23.51
N ARG A 567 -7.59 -7.98 -24.02
CA ARG A 567 -7.12 -7.19 -25.16
C ARG A 567 -5.78 -6.54 -24.81
N LEU A 568 -5.71 -5.97 -23.61
CA LEU A 568 -4.51 -5.35 -23.08
C LEU A 568 -3.39 -6.37 -22.84
N GLY A 569 -3.69 -7.51 -22.21
CA GLY A 569 -2.71 -8.57 -21.92
C GLY A 569 -2.05 -9.14 -23.18
N LYS A 570 -2.79 -9.24 -24.30
CA LYS A 570 -2.22 -9.62 -25.61
C LYS A 570 -1.35 -8.54 -26.25
N LEU A 571 -1.55 -7.28 -25.88
CA LEU A 571 -0.83 -6.13 -26.43
C LEU A 571 0.38 -5.74 -25.60
N LEU A 572 0.39 -6.05 -24.31
CA LEU A 572 1.45 -5.64 -23.40
C LEU A 572 2.73 -6.47 -23.57
N LYS A 573 3.87 -5.80 -23.47
CA LYS A 573 5.17 -6.46 -23.28
C LYS A 573 5.20 -7.26 -21.95
N GLY A 574 5.95 -8.37 -21.95
CA GLY A 574 6.15 -9.20 -20.75
C GLY A 574 7.51 -8.94 -20.08
N PRO A 575 7.69 -9.31 -18.79
CA PRO A 575 6.73 -9.96 -17.88
C PRO A 575 5.64 -9.02 -17.33
N GLN A 576 4.40 -9.54 -17.23
CA GLN A 576 3.20 -8.78 -16.82
C GLN A 576 2.76 -9.14 -15.40
N ARG A 577 2.26 -8.18 -14.63
CA ARG A 577 1.57 -8.40 -13.36
C ARG A 577 0.13 -7.88 -13.43
N PHE A 578 -0.81 -8.72 -13.01
CA PHE A 578 -2.22 -8.37 -12.90
C PHE A 578 -2.55 -8.01 -11.46
N THR A 579 -3.14 -6.83 -11.27
CA THR A 579 -3.70 -6.39 -9.99
C THR A 579 -5.11 -5.84 -10.18
N GLU A 580 -5.97 -6.04 -9.19
CA GLU A 580 -7.37 -5.61 -9.23
C GLU A 580 -7.69 -4.71 -8.04
N ILE A 581 -8.26 -3.53 -8.32
CA ILE A 581 -8.79 -2.61 -7.30
C ILE A 581 -10.24 -3.01 -6.97
N MET A 582 -10.44 -3.42 -5.72
CA MET A 582 -11.73 -3.86 -5.20
C MET A 582 -12.61 -2.68 -4.75
N GLY A 583 -11.99 -1.65 -4.17
CA GLY A 583 -12.68 -0.51 -3.55
C GLY A 583 -12.24 -0.31 -2.10
N PHE A 584 -13.14 0.15 -1.23
CA PHE A 584 -12.89 0.38 0.18
C PHE A 584 -13.34 -0.82 1.04
N THR A 585 -12.56 -1.13 2.07
CA THR A 585 -13.00 -1.95 3.21
C THR A 585 -13.83 -1.09 4.16
N GLU A 586 -14.58 -1.68 5.11
CA GLU A 586 -15.31 -0.88 6.13
C GLU A 586 -14.39 0.13 6.84
N LYS A 587 -13.17 -0.30 7.23
CA LYS A 587 -12.16 0.59 7.82
C LYS A 587 -11.77 1.73 6.88
N SER A 588 -11.59 1.44 5.59
CA SER A 588 -11.29 2.46 4.58
C SER A 588 -12.47 3.43 4.37
N VAL A 589 -13.72 2.96 4.50
CA VAL A 589 -14.91 3.82 4.47
C VAL A 589 -14.89 4.77 5.66
N GLU A 590 -14.65 4.26 6.87
CA GLU A 590 -14.52 5.08 8.08
C GLU A 590 -13.42 6.15 7.92
N GLU A 591 -12.22 5.76 7.49
CA GLU A 591 -11.10 6.67 7.21
C GLU A 591 -11.46 7.73 6.15
N TYR A 592 -12.22 7.35 5.12
CA TYR A 592 -12.68 8.27 4.10
C TYR A 592 -13.66 9.30 4.67
N PHE A 593 -14.66 8.87 5.44
CA PHE A 593 -15.61 9.77 6.10
C PHE A 593 -14.88 10.76 7.02
N GLN A 594 -13.92 10.27 7.81
CA GLN A 594 -13.14 11.12 8.71
C GLN A 594 -12.38 12.22 7.95
N LYS A 595 -11.69 11.86 6.85
CA LYS A 595 -10.97 12.82 6.00
C LYS A 595 -11.91 13.79 5.27
N PHE A 596 -13.08 13.32 4.86
CA PHE A 596 -14.06 14.13 4.12
C PHE A 596 -14.67 15.23 4.98
N PHE A 597 -15.14 14.88 6.19
CA PHE A 597 -15.83 15.81 7.07
C PHE A 597 -14.89 16.68 7.90
N GLN A 598 -13.71 16.19 8.29
CA GLN A 598 -12.70 16.87 9.13
C GLN A 598 -13.20 17.36 10.51
N ASN A 599 -14.49 17.19 10.79
CA ASN A 599 -15.17 17.49 12.03
C ASN A 599 -15.64 16.18 12.64
N GLU A 600 -15.13 15.87 13.83
CA GLU A 600 -15.35 14.60 14.54
C GLU A 600 -16.83 14.33 14.85
N GLU A 601 -17.63 15.37 15.09
CA GLU A 601 -19.06 15.23 15.38
C GLU A 601 -19.87 14.93 14.12
N LEU A 602 -19.63 15.68 13.03
CA LEU A 602 -20.29 15.46 11.74
C LEU A 602 -19.89 14.11 11.13
N PHE A 603 -18.60 13.76 11.25
CA PHE A 603 -18.06 12.46 10.86
C PHE A 603 -18.82 11.32 11.57
N ARG A 604 -18.84 11.33 12.91
CA ARG A 604 -19.46 10.26 13.69
C ARG A 604 -20.96 10.12 13.36
N LYS A 605 -21.68 11.24 13.30
CA LYS A 605 -23.10 11.28 12.92
C LYS A 605 -23.36 10.69 11.53
N ALA A 606 -22.60 11.13 10.51
CA ALA A 606 -22.78 10.64 9.14
C ALA A 606 -22.40 9.16 9.00
N TYR A 607 -21.27 8.76 9.59
CA TYR A 607 -20.79 7.38 9.51
C TYR A 607 -21.72 6.41 10.22
N GLU A 608 -22.23 6.74 11.43
CA GLU A 608 -23.19 5.89 12.15
C GLU A 608 -24.49 5.68 11.38
N CYS A 609 -24.99 6.73 10.70
CA CYS A 609 -26.16 6.64 9.84
C CYS A 609 -25.94 5.65 8.68
N VAL A 610 -24.79 5.75 8.00
CA VAL A 610 -24.45 4.88 6.87
C VAL A 610 -24.16 3.46 7.32
N ARG A 611 -23.41 3.29 8.41
CA ARG A 611 -23.10 1.99 9.03
C ARG A 611 -24.35 1.27 9.52
N ALA A 612 -25.40 2.02 9.89
CA ALA A 612 -26.68 1.44 10.26
C ALA A 612 -27.45 0.82 9.08
N ASN A 613 -27.12 1.19 7.84
CA ASN A 613 -27.77 0.67 6.65
C ASN A 613 -26.84 -0.26 5.87
N GLU A 614 -27.11 -1.57 5.94
CA GLU A 614 -26.31 -2.62 5.29
C GLU A 614 -26.10 -2.37 3.80
N THR A 615 -27.13 -1.90 3.08
CA THR A 615 -27.05 -1.59 1.66
C THR A 615 -26.13 -0.40 1.41
N LEU A 616 -26.24 0.67 2.21
CA LEU A 616 -25.40 1.85 2.08
C LEU A 616 -23.94 1.58 2.46
N ILE A 617 -23.68 0.89 3.57
CA ILE A 617 -22.30 0.55 3.97
C ILE A 617 -21.63 -0.39 2.95
N THR A 618 -22.38 -1.35 2.39
CA THR A 618 -21.88 -2.24 1.33
C THR A 618 -21.52 -1.44 0.09
N THR A 619 -22.43 -0.57 -0.37
CA THR A 619 -22.20 0.23 -1.58
C THR A 619 -21.17 1.34 -1.39
N CYS A 620 -20.96 1.87 -0.18
CA CYS A 620 -19.84 2.74 0.18
C CYS A 620 -18.46 2.10 -0.07
N SER A 621 -18.39 0.78 -0.21
CA SER A 621 -17.17 0.10 -0.67
C SER A 621 -16.77 0.54 -2.08
N ILE A 622 -17.70 1.09 -2.88
CA ILE A 622 -17.41 1.75 -4.15
C ILE A 622 -17.11 3.24 -3.86
N PRO A 623 -15.87 3.72 -4.07
CA PRO A 623 -15.43 5.07 -3.69
C PRO A 623 -16.31 6.22 -4.20
N VAL A 624 -16.82 6.14 -5.43
CA VAL A 624 -17.70 7.19 -5.97
C VAL A 624 -19.06 7.26 -5.25
N ILE A 625 -19.61 6.12 -4.80
CA ILE A 625 -20.84 6.09 -3.99
C ILE A 625 -20.55 6.67 -2.61
N CYS A 626 -19.42 6.28 -2.00
CA CYS A 626 -18.96 6.83 -0.73
C CYS A 626 -18.86 8.37 -0.80
N TRP A 627 -18.29 8.91 -1.88
CA TRP A 627 -18.21 10.35 -2.11
C TRP A 627 -19.58 11.02 -2.24
N ILE A 628 -20.53 10.43 -2.98
CA ILE A 628 -21.89 10.96 -3.11
C ILE A 628 -22.58 11.01 -1.76
N ILE A 629 -22.55 9.92 -1.00
CA ILE A 629 -23.17 9.84 0.33
C ILE A 629 -22.60 10.92 1.26
N CYS A 630 -21.27 11.07 1.30
CA CYS A 630 -20.64 12.11 2.12
C CYS A 630 -21.06 13.52 1.69
N THR A 631 -21.16 13.77 0.38
CA THR A 631 -21.56 15.08 -0.18
C THR A 631 -22.99 15.42 0.18
N VAL A 632 -23.90 14.47 0.00
CA VAL A 632 -25.32 14.59 0.32
C VAL A 632 -25.52 14.85 1.82
N MET A 633 -24.85 14.08 2.68
CA MET A 633 -24.88 14.29 4.14
C MET A 633 -24.33 15.67 4.55
N ARG A 634 -23.27 16.16 3.90
CA ARG A 634 -22.69 17.49 4.17
C ARG A 634 -23.64 18.64 3.80
N GLU A 635 -24.33 18.53 2.66
CA GLU A 635 -25.34 19.51 2.26
C GLU A 635 -26.46 19.60 3.30
N ARG A 636 -26.89 18.45 3.85
CA ARG A 636 -27.90 18.41 4.91
C ARG A 636 -27.46 19.11 6.18
N PHE A 637 -26.28 18.80 6.71
CA PHE A 637 -25.76 19.46 7.91
C PHE A 637 -25.65 20.98 7.75
N SER A 638 -25.38 21.45 6.54
CA SER A 638 -25.28 22.89 6.24
C SER A 638 -26.63 23.62 6.26
N THR A 639 -27.74 22.90 6.08
CA THR A 639 -29.11 23.47 6.08
C THR A 639 -29.78 23.50 7.46
N GLY A 640 -29.10 23.02 8.51
CA GLY A 640 -29.62 23.06 9.90
C GLY A 640 -30.83 22.16 10.16
N ALA A 641 -31.16 21.25 9.23
CA ALA A 641 -32.13 20.19 9.47
C ALA A 641 -31.59 19.26 10.57
N ASP A 642 -32.42 18.93 11.54
CA ASP A 642 -32.09 17.92 12.54
C ASP A 642 -31.79 16.61 11.78
N VAL A 643 -30.69 15.92 12.13
CA VAL A 643 -30.28 14.65 11.49
C VAL A 643 -31.41 13.60 11.57
N THR A 644 -32.35 13.83 12.49
CA THR A 644 -33.55 13.01 12.71
C THR A 644 -34.82 13.49 11.99
N SER A 645 -34.85 14.70 11.40
CA SER A 645 -36.04 15.25 10.71
C SER A 645 -36.02 15.06 9.19
N GLY A 646 -35.05 14.32 8.66
CA GLY A 646 -34.96 13.97 7.25
C GLY A 646 -33.98 12.82 7.06
N LEU A 647 -34.40 11.62 7.46
CA LEU A 647 -33.69 10.42 7.07
C LEU A 647 -33.81 10.31 5.56
N GLU A 648 -32.74 10.65 4.84
CA GLU A 648 -32.69 10.38 3.42
C GLU A 648 -32.91 8.89 3.20
N THR A 649 -33.92 8.62 2.38
CA THR A 649 -34.30 7.26 2.07
C THR A 649 -33.19 6.65 1.23
N THR A 650 -33.00 5.34 1.31
CA THR A 650 -31.97 4.65 0.53
C THR A 650 -32.15 4.98 -0.96
N THR A 651 -33.41 5.12 -1.40
CA THR A 651 -33.74 5.48 -2.77
C THR A 651 -33.26 6.88 -3.18
N SER A 652 -33.31 7.91 -2.32
CA SER A 652 -32.86 9.26 -2.69
C SER A 652 -31.37 9.28 -3.04
N ILE A 653 -30.55 8.60 -2.22
CA ILE A 653 -29.11 8.44 -2.44
C ILE A 653 -28.83 7.74 -3.79
N TYR A 654 -29.59 6.70 -4.13
CA TYR A 654 -29.44 6.00 -5.42
C TYR A 654 -29.85 6.89 -6.59
N VAL A 655 -30.90 7.70 -6.44
CA VAL A 655 -31.32 8.66 -7.48
C VAL A 655 -30.24 9.72 -7.70
N ASP A 656 -29.63 10.26 -6.65
CA ASP A 656 -28.52 11.20 -6.78
C ASP A 656 -27.32 10.55 -7.44
N PHE A 657 -26.97 9.32 -7.05
CA PHE A 657 -25.90 8.57 -7.69
C PHE A 657 -26.12 8.34 -9.19
N VAL A 658 -27.31 7.85 -9.56
CA VAL A 658 -27.66 7.64 -10.96
C VAL A 658 -27.64 8.95 -11.73
N SER A 659 -28.13 10.04 -11.12
CA SER A 659 -28.10 11.38 -11.71
C SER A 659 -26.67 11.84 -12.00
N THR A 660 -25.77 11.75 -11.02
CA THR A 660 -24.36 12.13 -11.18
C THR A 660 -23.67 11.31 -12.29
N LEU A 661 -23.89 10.00 -12.35
CA LEU A 661 -23.29 9.18 -13.40
C LEU A 661 -23.85 9.51 -14.79
N LEU A 662 -25.16 9.75 -14.92
CA LEU A 662 -25.76 10.16 -16.19
C LEU A 662 -25.21 11.52 -16.65
N GLU A 663 -25.10 12.47 -15.73
CA GLU A 663 -24.64 13.82 -16.02
C GLU A 663 -23.17 13.86 -16.45
N HIS A 664 -22.29 13.03 -15.87
CA HIS A 664 -20.84 13.13 -16.12
C HIS A 664 -20.24 12.03 -17.00
N HIS A 665 -20.86 10.84 -17.04
CA HIS A 665 -20.31 9.67 -17.73
C HIS A 665 -21.14 9.21 -18.94
N CYS A 666 -22.37 9.72 -19.10
CA CYS A 666 -23.24 9.36 -20.22
C CYS A 666 -23.38 10.43 -21.32
N GLN A 667 -22.68 11.57 -21.23
CA GLN A 667 -22.79 12.70 -22.19
C GLN A 667 -22.41 12.35 -23.65
N GLY A 668 -21.74 11.21 -23.89
CA GLY A 668 -21.31 10.75 -25.21
C GLY A 668 -22.10 9.56 -25.78
N LEU A 669 -23.16 9.11 -25.11
CA LEU A 669 -24.00 8.00 -25.60
C LEU A 669 -24.93 8.47 -26.73
N SER A 670 -25.12 7.63 -27.74
CA SER A 670 -25.94 7.91 -28.93
C SER A 670 -27.45 7.95 -28.65
N GLN A 671 -27.88 7.65 -27.42
CA GLN A 671 -29.29 7.50 -27.03
C GLN A 671 -29.72 8.47 -25.92
N SER A 672 -31.03 8.74 -25.85
CA SER A 672 -31.60 9.54 -24.77
C SER A 672 -31.53 8.81 -23.43
N VAL A 673 -31.38 9.58 -22.34
CA VAL A 673 -31.32 9.07 -20.95
C VAL A 673 -32.51 8.16 -20.62
N LEU A 674 -33.73 8.54 -21.02
CA LEU A 674 -34.93 7.74 -20.80
C LEU A 674 -34.86 6.36 -21.48
N ARG A 675 -34.31 6.29 -22.70
CA ARG A 675 -34.17 5.03 -23.43
C ARG A 675 -33.14 4.13 -22.76
N LEU A 676 -32.03 4.72 -22.31
CA LEU A 676 -30.99 4.03 -21.56
C LEU A 676 -31.54 3.43 -20.26
N LEU A 677 -32.20 4.24 -19.43
CA LEU A 677 -32.81 3.80 -18.17
C LEU A 677 -33.82 2.66 -18.39
N LYS A 678 -34.63 2.75 -19.45
CA LYS A 678 -35.56 1.69 -19.83
C LYS A 678 -34.84 0.39 -20.21
N SER A 679 -33.78 0.47 -21.03
CA SER A 679 -33.00 -0.71 -21.44
C SER A 679 -32.29 -1.39 -20.26
N LEU A 680 -31.69 -0.61 -19.36
CA LEU A 680 -31.09 -1.11 -18.13
C LEU A 680 -32.15 -1.76 -17.23
N GLY A 681 -33.30 -1.12 -17.10
CA GLY A 681 -34.44 -1.64 -16.34
C GLY A 681 -34.97 -2.98 -16.85
N GLN A 682 -35.01 -3.18 -18.18
CA GLN A 682 -35.40 -4.47 -18.78
C GLN A 682 -34.39 -5.58 -18.52
N LEU A 683 -33.09 -5.28 -18.66
CA LEU A 683 -32.04 -6.23 -18.33
C LEU A 683 -32.07 -6.59 -16.84
N ALA A 684 -32.26 -5.58 -15.99
CA ALA A 684 -32.33 -5.74 -14.56
C ALA A 684 -33.51 -6.61 -14.13
N GLU A 685 -34.72 -6.33 -14.65
CA GLU A 685 -35.91 -7.11 -14.36
C GLU A 685 -35.68 -8.60 -14.72
N ARG A 686 -35.14 -8.86 -15.91
CA ARG A 686 -34.84 -10.23 -16.34
C ARG A 686 -33.89 -10.91 -15.36
N GLY A 687 -32.83 -10.23 -14.93
CA GLY A 687 -31.89 -10.77 -13.95
C GLY A 687 -32.52 -11.10 -12.60
N ILE A 688 -33.41 -10.24 -12.08
CA ILE A 688 -34.11 -10.53 -10.82
C ILE A 688 -35.07 -11.72 -11.00
N LEU A 689 -35.81 -11.80 -12.11
CA LEU A 689 -36.74 -12.89 -12.40
C LEU A 689 -36.02 -14.24 -12.59
N GLU A 690 -34.85 -14.23 -13.22
CA GLU A 690 -34.06 -15.43 -13.53
C GLU A 690 -32.99 -15.75 -12.45
N GLU A 691 -32.93 -14.99 -11.36
CA GLU A 691 -31.92 -15.10 -10.27
C GLU A 691 -30.46 -14.98 -10.76
N GLN A 692 -30.26 -14.20 -11.83
CA GLN A 692 -28.97 -13.97 -12.46
C GLN A 692 -28.39 -12.61 -12.03
N VAL A 693 -27.16 -12.66 -11.54
CA VAL A 693 -26.32 -11.47 -11.30
C VAL A 693 -25.24 -11.30 -12.38
N LEU A 694 -24.98 -12.36 -13.14
CA LEU A 694 -24.10 -12.37 -14.31
C LEU A 694 -24.92 -12.71 -15.56
N PHE A 695 -24.81 -11.88 -16.59
CA PHE A 695 -25.50 -11.99 -17.87
C PHE A 695 -24.50 -12.31 -18.98
N ASP A 696 -24.88 -13.18 -19.91
CA ASP A 696 -24.03 -13.43 -21.08
C ASP A 696 -23.98 -12.22 -22.03
N GLU A 697 -22.89 -12.11 -22.80
CA GLU A 697 -22.69 -11.01 -23.74
C GLU A 697 -23.83 -10.88 -24.76
N LYS A 698 -24.36 -12.00 -25.27
CA LYS A 698 -25.42 -11.95 -26.28
C LYS A 698 -26.70 -11.31 -25.72
N MET A 699 -27.11 -11.71 -24.52
CA MET A 699 -28.30 -11.21 -23.83
C MET A 699 -28.20 -9.70 -23.57
N VAL A 700 -27.02 -9.23 -23.14
CA VAL A 700 -26.81 -7.81 -22.83
C VAL A 700 -26.84 -6.96 -24.09
N TYR A 701 -26.16 -7.37 -25.17
CA TYR A 701 -26.16 -6.61 -26.43
C TYR A 701 -27.52 -6.60 -27.13
N GLU A 702 -28.38 -7.61 -26.91
CA GLU A 702 -29.76 -7.61 -27.40
C GLU A 702 -30.65 -6.57 -26.69
N THR A 703 -30.32 -6.22 -25.44
CA THR A 703 -31.17 -5.40 -24.58
C THR A 703 -30.66 -3.96 -24.43
N VAL A 704 -29.35 -3.80 -24.20
CA VAL A 704 -28.70 -2.52 -23.90
C VAL A 704 -27.77 -2.15 -25.06
N PRO A 705 -28.01 -1.01 -25.74
CA PRO A 705 -27.09 -0.48 -26.73
C PRO A 705 -25.77 -0.06 -26.07
N ASP A 706 -24.65 -0.41 -26.70
CA ASP A 706 -23.29 -0.08 -26.25
C ASP A 706 -22.99 -0.43 -24.77
N PRO A 707 -23.17 -1.69 -24.33
CA PRO A 707 -23.10 -2.05 -22.92
C PRO A 707 -21.69 -1.89 -22.31
N ALA A 708 -20.64 -1.89 -23.13
CA ALA A 708 -19.26 -1.72 -22.68
C ALA A 708 -18.92 -0.28 -22.24
N SER A 709 -19.61 0.73 -22.79
CA SER A 709 -19.42 2.15 -22.42
C SER A 709 -20.35 2.60 -21.29
N ASN A 710 -21.32 1.76 -20.93
CA ASN A 710 -22.29 2.03 -19.89
C ASN A 710 -21.62 2.04 -18.49
N PRO A 711 -21.77 3.09 -17.68
CA PRO A 711 -21.12 3.17 -16.37
C PRO A 711 -21.77 2.27 -15.30
N PHE A 712 -23.01 1.83 -15.50
CA PHE A 712 -23.76 1.00 -14.56
C PHE A 712 -23.52 -0.51 -14.73
N LEU A 713 -22.90 -0.91 -15.84
CA LEU A 713 -22.58 -2.30 -16.16
C LEU A 713 -21.07 -2.54 -16.07
N CYS A 714 -20.71 -3.68 -15.48
CA CYS A 714 -19.35 -4.20 -15.44
C CYS A 714 -19.28 -5.42 -16.36
N LYS A 715 -18.27 -5.52 -17.23
CA LYS A 715 -18.01 -6.74 -18.01
C LYS A 715 -16.79 -7.49 -17.46
N PHE A 716 -16.93 -8.80 -17.42
CA PHE A 716 -15.94 -9.74 -16.92
C PHE A 716 -15.68 -10.77 -17.99
N LEU A 717 -14.49 -11.35 -17.93
CA LEU A 717 -14.10 -12.39 -18.83
C LEU A 717 -13.66 -13.61 -18.02
N PHE A 718 -14.31 -14.74 -18.29
CA PHE A 718 -14.06 -15.99 -17.58
C PHE A 718 -13.47 -17.03 -18.51
N LYS A 719 -12.51 -17.79 -18.01
CA LYS A 719 -11.93 -18.91 -18.75
C LYS A 719 -12.70 -20.18 -18.43
N ARG A 720 -13.53 -20.64 -19.37
CA ARG A 720 -14.28 -21.89 -19.24
C ARG A 720 -13.64 -22.97 -20.11
N ARG A 721 -12.84 -23.84 -19.46
CA ARG A 721 -12.00 -24.87 -20.11
C ARG A 721 -11.01 -24.27 -21.12
N ILE A 722 -11.41 -24.13 -22.40
CA ILE A 722 -10.56 -23.70 -23.53
C ILE A 722 -11.06 -22.36 -24.15
N ARG A 723 -12.30 -21.95 -23.88
CA ARG A 723 -12.90 -20.72 -24.44
C ARG A 723 -13.01 -19.65 -23.37
N HIS A 724 -12.90 -18.40 -23.81
CA HIS A 724 -13.20 -17.23 -22.99
C HIS A 724 -14.68 -16.89 -23.17
N GLU A 725 -15.39 -16.73 -22.06
CA GLU A 725 -16.80 -16.36 -22.03
C GLU A 725 -16.90 -14.96 -21.42
N THR A 726 -17.49 -14.04 -22.19
CA THR A 726 -17.73 -12.67 -21.73
C THR A 726 -19.05 -12.65 -20.96
N MET A 727 -19.02 -12.13 -19.75
CA MET A 727 -20.20 -11.90 -18.91
C MET A 727 -20.31 -10.43 -18.51
N PHE A 728 -21.50 -9.98 -18.14
CA PHE A 728 -21.79 -8.65 -17.64
C PHE A 728 -22.50 -8.75 -16.29
N SER A 729 -22.37 -7.73 -15.44
CA SER A 729 -23.16 -7.54 -14.22
C SER A 729 -23.52 -6.08 -14.05
N PHE A 730 -24.48 -5.78 -13.19
CA PHE A 730 -24.56 -4.44 -12.59
C PHE A 730 -23.40 -4.23 -11.62
N MET A 731 -23.09 -2.97 -11.27
CA MET A 731 -22.03 -2.65 -10.30
C MET A 731 -22.22 -3.33 -8.95
N HIS A 732 -23.48 -3.53 -8.54
CA HIS A 732 -23.90 -4.27 -7.34
C HIS A 732 -25.35 -4.75 -7.54
N LEU A 733 -25.77 -5.82 -6.85
CA LEU A 733 -27.15 -6.34 -6.93
C LEU A 733 -28.20 -5.27 -6.63
N SER A 734 -27.95 -4.39 -5.68
CA SER A 734 -28.84 -3.27 -5.36
C SER A 734 -29.14 -2.35 -6.54
N PHE A 735 -28.20 -2.18 -7.49
CA PHE A 735 -28.46 -1.40 -8.70
C PHE A 735 -29.39 -2.14 -9.65
N GLN A 736 -29.26 -3.46 -9.74
CA GLN A 736 -30.20 -4.30 -10.49
C GLN A 736 -31.61 -4.19 -9.88
N GLU A 737 -31.72 -4.20 -8.56
CA GLU A 737 -33.01 -4.03 -7.87
C GLU A 737 -33.59 -2.63 -8.10
N PHE A 738 -32.76 -1.59 -7.98
CA PHE A 738 -33.14 -0.20 -8.24
C PHE A 738 -33.59 0.03 -9.69
N PHE A 739 -32.85 -0.45 -10.69
CA PHE A 739 -33.23 -0.29 -12.10
C PHE A 739 -34.51 -1.07 -12.44
N THR A 740 -34.75 -2.20 -11.77
CA THR A 740 -36.02 -2.93 -11.89
C THR A 740 -37.19 -2.10 -11.36
N ALA A 741 -37.02 -1.46 -10.20
CA ALA A 741 -38.02 -0.56 -9.63
C ALA A 741 -38.29 0.65 -10.55
N LEU A 742 -37.22 1.27 -11.06
CA LEU A 742 -37.30 2.40 -12.00
C LEU A 742 -38.01 2.02 -13.31
N TYR A 743 -37.79 0.79 -13.78
CA TYR A 743 -38.49 0.26 -14.95
C TYR A 743 -39.99 0.19 -14.71
N TYR A 744 -40.41 -0.39 -13.58
CA TYR A 744 -41.81 -0.59 -13.23
C TYR A 744 -42.60 0.71 -13.09
N ILE A 745 -42.03 1.75 -12.46
CA ILE A 745 -42.72 3.06 -12.39
C ILE A 745 -42.92 3.71 -13.76
N SER A 746 -42.09 3.32 -14.75
CA SER A 746 -42.10 3.82 -16.12
C SER A 746 -43.01 3.00 -17.06
N LEU A 747 -43.62 1.92 -16.56
CA LEU A 747 -44.56 1.08 -17.32
C LEU A 747 -45.96 1.68 -17.37
N ASP A 748 -46.75 1.25 -18.36
CA ASP A 748 -48.18 1.52 -18.38
C ASP A 748 -48.88 0.77 -17.24
N SER A 749 -50.00 1.33 -16.78
CA SER A 749 -50.72 0.82 -15.61
C SER A 749 -51.24 -0.62 -15.74
N LYS A 750 -51.46 -1.12 -16.96
CA LYS A 750 -51.95 -2.49 -17.18
C LYS A 750 -50.79 -3.48 -17.04
N THR A 751 -49.69 -3.22 -17.74
CA THR A 751 -48.46 -4.04 -17.67
C THR A 751 -47.89 -4.08 -16.26
N LEU A 752 -47.92 -2.95 -15.53
CA LEU A 752 -47.50 -2.89 -14.14
C LEU A 752 -48.31 -3.85 -13.25
N LYS A 753 -49.65 -3.86 -13.36
CA LYS A 753 -50.49 -4.78 -12.58
C LYS A 753 -50.18 -6.24 -12.88
N GLU A 754 -49.98 -6.58 -14.15
CA GLU A 754 -49.63 -7.95 -14.57
C GLU A 754 -48.27 -8.38 -14.00
N LYS A 755 -47.30 -7.46 -13.89
CA LYS A 755 -46.01 -7.75 -13.26
C LYS A 755 -46.12 -7.83 -11.73
N LEU A 756 -46.80 -6.88 -11.08
CA LEU A 756 -47.02 -6.88 -9.62
C LEU A 756 -47.82 -8.09 -9.12
N THR A 757 -48.68 -8.67 -9.96
CA THR A 757 -49.43 -9.89 -9.63
C THR A 757 -48.55 -11.14 -9.71
N LYS A 758 -47.58 -11.21 -10.62
CA LYS A 758 -46.58 -12.28 -10.66
C LYS A 758 -45.67 -12.27 -9.41
N LEU A 759 -45.37 -11.07 -8.90
CA LEU A 759 -44.55 -10.85 -7.70
C LEU A 759 -45.24 -11.23 -6.39
N ARG A 760 -46.56 -11.50 -6.40
CA ARG A 760 -47.37 -11.86 -5.20
C ARG A 760 -47.38 -13.35 -4.85
N SER A 761 -46.71 -14.20 -5.62
CA SER A 761 -46.61 -15.62 -5.26
C SER A 761 -45.79 -15.76 -3.95
N HIS A 762 -46.32 -16.53 -2.98
CA HIS A 762 -45.86 -16.55 -1.58
C HIS A 762 -44.41 -17.02 -1.37
N ASP A 763 -43.76 -17.56 -2.40
CA ASP A 763 -42.38 -18.09 -2.36
C ASP A 763 -41.30 -17.02 -2.64
N HIS A 764 -41.70 -15.75 -2.80
CA HIS A 764 -40.85 -14.72 -3.38
C HIS A 764 -40.78 -13.39 -2.61
N GLU A 765 -41.43 -13.26 -1.45
CA GLU A 765 -41.51 -11.98 -0.72
C GLU A 765 -40.14 -11.45 -0.26
N SER A 766 -39.23 -12.32 0.17
CA SER A 766 -37.85 -11.94 0.52
C SER A 766 -37.02 -11.53 -0.70
N ARG A 767 -37.27 -12.16 -1.86
CA ARG A 767 -36.51 -11.96 -3.09
C ARG A 767 -36.71 -10.58 -3.72
N TYR A 768 -37.91 -10.02 -3.59
CA TYR A 768 -38.25 -8.72 -4.18
C TYR A 768 -38.32 -7.59 -3.15
N ALA A 769 -37.95 -7.85 -1.89
CA ALA A 769 -38.05 -6.88 -0.80
C ALA A 769 -37.35 -5.56 -1.15
N ALA A 770 -36.10 -5.60 -1.62
CA ALA A 770 -35.35 -4.40 -2.01
C ALA A 770 -35.96 -3.69 -3.24
N VAL A 771 -36.44 -4.44 -4.25
CA VAL A 771 -37.16 -3.84 -5.40
C VAL A 771 -38.42 -3.09 -4.92
N MET A 772 -39.14 -3.66 -3.95
CA MET A 772 -40.31 -3.00 -3.37
C MET A 772 -39.93 -1.75 -2.59
N GLN A 773 -38.89 -1.80 -1.78
CA GLN A 773 -38.38 -0.61 -1.06
C GLN A 773 -38.06 0.52 -2.05
N PHE A 774 -37.29 0.24 -3.11
CA PHE A 774 -36.98 1.23 -4.14
C PHE A 774 -38.24 1.71 -4.88
N LEU A 775 -39.19 0.83 -5.18
CA LEU A 775 -40.46 1.22 -5.82
C LEU A 775 -41.19 2.30 -5.02
N PHE A 776 -41.32 2.11 -3.71
CA PHE A 776 -42.00 3.07 -2.84
C PHE A 776 -41.16 4.32 -2.60
N GLY A 777 -39.83 4.21 -2.51
CA GLY A 777 -38.96 5.38 -2.47
C GLY A 777 -38.99 6.24 -3.74
N LEU A 778 -39.19 5.63 -4.92
CA LEU A 778 -39.39 6.35 -6.17
C LEU A 778 -40.75 7.07 -6.23
N LEU A 779 -41.69 6.72 -5.34
CA LEU A 779 -42.97 7.43 -5.17
C LEU A 779 -42.89 8.58 -4.16
N ASN A 780 -41.80 8.70 -3.40
CA ASN A 780 -41.55 9.85 -2.54
C ASN A 780 -41.68 11.16 -3.35
N GLU A 781 -42.26 12.19 -2.73
CA GLU A 781 -42.55 13.44 -3.42
C GLU A 781 -41.30 14.15 -3.95
N ASP A 782 -40.30 14.33 -3.09
CA ASP A 782 -39.05 15.02 -3.44
C ASP A 782 -38.25 14.24 -4.48
N VAL A 783 -38.21 12.91 -4.34
CA VAL A 783 -37.50 12.02 -5.27
C VAL A 783 -38.14 12.05 -6.65
N ARG A 784 -39.48 11.90 -6.71
CA ARG A 784 -40.24 11.94 -7.96
C ARG A 784 -40.09 13.28 -8.68
N ASP A 785 -40.15 14.38 -7.94
CA ASP A 785 -39.99 15.71 -8.50
C ASP A 785 -38.58 15.94 -9.05
N THR A 786 -37.56 15.41 -8.36
CA THR A 786 -36.18 15.44 -8.82
C THR A 786 -35.98 14.62 -10.10
N LEU A 787 -36.52 13.40 -10.16
CA LEU A 787 -36.47 12.55 -11.36
C LEU A 787 -37.17 13.20 -12.56
N LYS A 788 -38.33 13.84 -12.32
CA LYS A 788 -39.06 14.57 -13.36
C LYS A 788 -38.27 15.77 -13.87
N ARG A 789 -37.66 16.56 -12.96
CA ARG A 789 -36.94 17.79 -13.28
C ARG A 789 -35.61 17.52 -13.99
N LYS A 790 -34.81 16.55 -13.50
CA LYS A 790 -33.46 16.25 -14.01
C LYS A 790 -33.49 15.34 -15.24
N HIS A 791 -34.33 14.29 -15.23
CA HIS A 791 -34.25 13.21 -16.23
C HIS A 791 -35.53 13.00 -17.05
N GLY A 792 -36.59 13.77 -16.78
CA GLY A 792 -37.87 13.66 -17.49
C GLY A 792 -38.63 12.35 -17.21
N VAL A 793 -38.29 11.61 -16.14
CA VAL A 793 -39.00 10.40 -15.75
C VAL A 793 -40.31 10.80 -15.06
N PHE A 794 -41.44 10.41 -15.64
CA PHE A 794 -42.76 10.74 -15.12
C PHE A 794 -43.45 9.52 -14.51
N VAL A 795 -43.78 9.60 -13.23
CA VAL A 795 -44.63 8.60 -12.56
C VAL A 795 -46.09 8.97 -12.78
N HIS A 796 -46.83 8.11 -13.48
CA HIS A 796 -48.23 8.38 -13.76
C HIS A 796 -49.08 8.28 -12.47
N PRO A 797 -50.05 9.20 -12.23
CA PRO A 797 -50.88 9.16 -11.01
C PRO A 797 -51.63 7.83 -10.81
N THR A 798 -52.05 7.19 -11.91
CA THR A 798 -52.67 5.86 -11.82
C THR A 798 -51.68 4.78 -11.36
N THR A 799 -50.40 4.85 -11.75
CA THR A 799 -49.35 3.94 -11.27
C THR A 799 -49.14 4.10 -9.77
N GLN A 800 -49.05 5.34 -9.29
CA GLN A 800 -48.94 5.64 -7.86
C GLN A 800 -50.15 5.08 -7.08
N LYS A 801 -51.37 5.29 -7.58
CA LYS A 801 -52.59 4.74 -6.97
C LYS A 801 -52.54 3.22 -6.86
N HIS A 802 -52.16 2.52 -7.93
CA HIS A 802 -52.10 1.06 -7.92
C HIS A 802 -51.03 0.50 -6.98
N LEU A 803 -49.87 1.14 -6.89
CA LEU A 803 -48.81 0.74 -5.95
C LEU A 803 -49.25 0.97 -4.49
N LYS A 804 -49.89 2.11 -4.20
CA LYS A 804 -50.50 2.38 -2.89
C LYS A 804 -51.58 1.35 -2.52
N GLU A 805 -52.52 1.06 -3.44
CA GLU A 805 -53.52 -0.01 -3.27
C GLU A 805 -52.90 -1.40 -3.09
N TRP A 806 -51.73 -1.63 -3.69
CA TRP A 806 -51.02 -2.89 -3.56
C TRP A 806 -50.40 -3.03 -2.18
N LEU A 807 -49.82 -1.95 -1.61
CA LEU A 807 -49.28 -1.95 -0.25
C LEU A 807 -50.36 -2.26 0.78
N PHE A 808 -51.57 -1.71 0.62
CA PHE A 808 -52.73 -2.05 1.45
C PHE A 808 -53.04 -3.55 1.49
N LYS A 809 -52.77 -4.27 0.40
CA LYS A 809 -53.08 -5.69 0.24
C LYS A 809 -51.93 -6.65 0.63
N MET A 810 -50.74 -6.16 0.97
CA MET A 810 -49.64 -7.00 1.48
C MET A 810 -49.91 -7.49 2.91
N TYR A 811 -49.41 -8.70 3.22
CA TYR A 811 -49.43 -9.24 4.58
C TYR A 811 -48.42 -8.51 5.50
N HIS A 812 -48.64 -8.62 6.81
CA HIS A 812 -48.07 -7.83 7.92
C HIS A 812 -46.56 -8.03 8.19
N SER A 813 -45.71 -7.93 7.18
CA SER A 813 -44.26 -8.08 7.32
C SER A 813 -43.54 -6.75 7.51
N PHE A 814 -42.34 -6.80 8.10
CA PHE A 814 -41.41 -5.68 8.22
C PHE A 814 -41.10 -4.97 6.88
N LEU A 815 -41.30 -5.65 5.74
CA LEU A 815 -41.21 -5.03 4.42
C LEU A 815 -42.18 -3.85 4.27
N THR A 816 -43.39 -3.94 4.81
CA THR A 816 -44.36 -2.84 4.77
C THR A 816 -43.83 -1.60 5.50
N VAL A 817 -43.17 -1.81 6.65
CA VAL A 817 -42.56 -0.74 7.46
C VAL A 817 -41.46 -0.04 6.65
N HIS A 818 -40.60 -0.80 5.97
CA HIS A 818 -39.58 -0.24 5.09
C HIS A 818 -40.13 0.49 3.88
N CYS A 819 -41.18 -0.03 3.24
CA CYS A 819 -41.83 0.66 2.12
C CYS A 819 -42.46 2.00 2.55
N LEU A 820 -43.05 2.06 3.75
CA LEU A 820 -43.57 3.31 4.31
C LEU A 820 -42.46 4.31 4.60
N TYR A 821 -41.37 3.82 5.19
CA TYR A 821 -40.17 4.62 5.45
C TYR A 821 -39.56 5.20 4.16
N GLU A 822 -39.41 4.40 3.10
CA GLU A 822 -38.90 4.87 1.81
C GLU A 822 -39.87 5.84 1.11
N LEU A 823 -41.19 5.60 1.21
CA LEU A 823 -42.20 6.50 0.65
C LEU A 823 -42.19 7.87 1.32
N HIS A 824 -41.97 7.92 2.63
CA HIS A 824 -41.94 9.12 3.46
C HIS A 824 -43.22 10.00 3.37
N ASP A 825 -44.39 9.37 3.17
CA ASP A 825 -45.70 10.03 3.16
C ASP A 825 -46.41 9.78 4.49
N GLU A 826 -46.32 10.73 5.42
CA GLU A 826 -46.86 10.60 6.78
C GLU A 826 -48.36 10.32 6.79
N SER A 827 -49.10 10.96 5.88
CA SER A 827 -50.57 10.84 5.79
C SER A 827 -50.98 9.42 5.41
N PHE A 828 -50.28 8.85 4.44
CA PHE A 828 -50.52 7.51 3.95
C PHE A 828 -49.98 6.43 4.89
N ALA A 829 -48.83 6.67 5.51
CA ALA A 829 -48.29 5.80 6.56
C ALA A 829 -49.28 5.67 7.72
N LYS A 830 -49.86 6.79 8.16
CA LYS A 830 -50.90 6.80 9.19
C LYS A 830 -52.17 6.05 8.77
N GLU A 831 -52.59 6.18 7.51
CA GLU A 831 -53.75 5.45 6.97
C GLU A 831 -53.52 3.93 7.04
N ILE A 832 -52.38 3.45 6.53
CA ILE A 832 -52.03 2.03 6.51
C ILE A 832 -51.86 1.49 7.93
N LEU A 833 -51.13 2.18 8.80
CA LEU A 833 -50.83 1.71 10.15
C LEU A 833 -52.07 1.72 11.08
N ASN A 834 -53.06 2.59 10.82
CA ASN A 834 -54.34 2.55 11.56
C ASN A 834 -55.22 1.37 11.14
N GLU A 835 -55.23 1.01 9.85
CA GLU A 835 -55.96 -0.16 9.36
C GLU A 835 -55.24 -1.48 9.67
N LYS A 836 -53.91 -1.49 9.55
CA LYS A 836 -53.04 -2.64 9.74
C LYS A 836 -52.35 -2.60 11.09
N ALA A 837 -52.80 -3.46 11.98
CA ALA A 837 -52.57 -3.24 13.39
C ALA A 837 -51.36 -3.99 13.98
N ASP A 838 -50.89 -5.01 13.27
CA ASP A 838 -49.86 -5.93 13.77
C ASP A 838 -48.62 -5.86 12.87
N ILE A 839 -47.44 -5.75 13.47
CA ILE A 839 -46.12 -5.78 12.82
C ILE A 839 -45.38 -7.00 13.36
N PHE A 840 -44.86 -7.86 12.47
CA PHE A 840 -44.07 -9.02 12.87
C PHE A 840 -42.74 -9.17 12.12
N LEU A 841 -41.71 -9.62 12.85
CA LEU A 841 -40.44 -10.15 12.36
C LEU A 841 -40.19 -11.50 13.02
N MET A 842 -39.89 -12.53 12.23
CA MET A 842 -39.75 -13.91 12.72
C MET A 842 -38.47 -14.52 12.16
N TYR A 843 -37.62 -15.08 13.02
CA TYR A 843 -36.39 -15.84 12.71
C TYR A 843 -35.30 -15.09 11.93
N GLU A 844 -35.49 -13.80 11.67
CA GLU A 844 -34.52 -12.92 11.00
C GLU A 844 -33.89 -11.95 12.01
N PRO A 845 -32.57 -11.70 11.95
CA PRO A 845 -31.92 -10.75 12.85
C PRO A 845 -32.47 -9.34 12.61
N LEU A 846 -32.86 -8.66 13.69
CA LEU A 846 -33.32 -7.28 13.64
C LEU A 846 -32.15 -6.37 13.21
N ARG A 847 -32.27 -5.70 12.07
CA ARG A 847 -31.23 -4.80 11.54
C ARG A 847 -31.41 -3.39 12.11
N ARG A 848 -30.38 -2.55 12.02
CA ARG A 848 -30.52 -1.16 12.46
C ARG A 848 -31.49 -0.36 11.56
N THR A 849 -31.56 -0.68 10.27
CA THR A 849 -32.58 -0.14 9.35
C THR A 849 -34.00 -0.50 9.76
N ASP A 850 -34.21 -1.73 10.26
CA ASP A 850 -35.51 -2.16 10.80
C ASP A 850 -35.94 -1.24 11.95
N CYS A 851 -35.02 -0.93 12.86
CA CYS A 851 -35.25 0.00 13.97
C CYS A 851 -35.61 1.41 13.49
N TRP A 852 -34.88 1.96 12.51
CA TRP A 852 -35.15 3.29 11.96
C TRP A 852 -36.49 3.38 11.23
N ALA A 853 -36.82 2.38 10.40
CA ALA A 853 -38.11 2.33 9.72
C ALA A 853 -39.27 2.19 10.73
N LEU A 854 -39.06 1.42 11.79
CA LEU A 854 -40.01 1.30 12.90
C LEU A 854 -40.20 2.64 13.61
N LEU A 855 -39.11 3.35 13.96
CA LEU A 855 -39.14 4.67 14.59
C LEU A 855 -39.95 5.68 13.75
N TYR A 856 -39.74 5.73 12.43
CA TYR A 856 -40.50 6.58 11.52
C TYR A 856 -42.01 6.23 11.54
N CYS A 857 -42.35 4.96 11.37
CA CYS A 857 -43.76 4.52 11.40
C CYS A 857 -44.43 4.86 12.74
N CYS A 858 -43.67 4.70 13.84
CA CYS A 858 -44.10 5.09 15.16
C CYS A 858 -44.29 6.60 15.30
N GLN A 859 -43.53 7.45 14.61
CA GLN A 859 -43.72 8.91 14.64
C GLN A 859 -45.02 9.31 13.93
N CYS A 860 -45.36 8.66 12.81
CA CYS A 860 -46.59 8.93 12.05
C CYS A 860 -47.88 8.55 12.82
N CYS A 861 -47.77 7.60 13.77
CA CYS A 861 -48.92 7.07 14.51
C CYS A 861 -48.89 7.41 16.00
N GLN A 862 -50.09 7.55 16.58
CA GLN A 862 -50.22 7.74 18.02
C GLN A 862 -50.21 6.42 18.79
N TRP A 863 -50.73 5.34 18.18
CA TRP A 863 -50.87 4.02 18.80
C TRP A 863 -50.89 2.92 17.71
N MET A 864 -50.42 1.73 18.03
CA MET A 864 -50.41 0.52 17.18
C MET A 864 -50.82 -0.70 18.02
N LYS A 865 -51.40 -1.74 17.43
CA LYS A 865 -51.89 -2.88 18.24
C LYS A 865 -50.78 -3.81 18.68
N GLN A 866 -49.96 -4.32 17.77
CA GLN A 866 -48.98 -5.35 18.16
C GLN A 866 -47.64 -5.25 17.45
N LEU A 867 -46.55 -5.43 18.20
CA LEU A 867 -45.21 -5.71 17.68
C LEU A 867 -44.75 -7.10 18.12
N THR A 868 -44.41 -7.97 17.16
CA THR A 868 -43.86 -9.30 17.40
C THR A 868 -42.45 -9.40 16.83
N LEU A 869 -41.44 -9.60 17.68
CA LEU A 869 -40.06 -9.90 17.30
C LEU A 869 -39.69 -11.27 17.85
N HIS A 870 -39.65 -12.29 16.98
CA HIS A 870 -39.45 -13.68 17.40
C HIS A 870 -38.12 -14.22 16.88
N CYS A 871 -37.19 -14.58 17.78
CA CYS A 871 -35.85 -15.10 17.47
C CYS A 871 -35.04 -14.16 16.55
N CYS A 872 -34.96 -12.87 16.90
CA CYS A 872 -34.42 -11.81 16.02
C CYS A 872 -33.06 -11.21 16.43
N LYS A 873 -32.16 -11.94 17.13
CA LYS A 873 -30.85 -11.43 17.63
C LYS A 873 -30.90 -9.96 18.15
N LEU A 874 -31.58 -9.76 19.27
CA LEU A 874 -31.78 -8.46 19.91
C LEU A 874 -30.56 -8.09 20.78
N THR A 875 -29.65 -7.28 20.23
CA THR A 875 -28.51 -6.74 20.99
C THR A 875 -28.92 -5.53 21.85
N SER A 876 -28.17 -5.24 22.90
CA SER A 876 -28.41 -4.08 23.79
C SER A 876 -28.50 -2.74 23.03
N GLU A 877 -27.67 -2.57 22.00
CA GLU A 877 -27.69 -1.41 21.11
C GLU A 877 -29.01 -1.27 20.34
N LYS A 878 -29.48 -2.35 19.68
CA LYS A 878 -30.74 -2.33 18.89
C LYS A 878 -31.95 -2.06 19.79
N LEU A 879 -31.92 -2.60 21.01
CA LEU A 879 -32.95 -2.37 22.01
C LEU A 879 -33.01 -0.91 22.44
N SER A 880 -31.85 -0.27 22.64
CA SER A 880 -31.78 1.15 22.95
C SER A 880 -32.39 2.04 21.85
N MET A 881 -32.28 1.63 20.58
CA MET A 881 -32.86 2.36 19.45
C MET A 881 -34.39 2.29 19.40
N ILE A 882 -34.99 1.12 19.66
CA ILE A 882 -36.46 0.94 19.57
C ILE A 882 -37.18 1.30 20.87
N LEU A 883 -36.47 1.35 21.99
CA LEU A 883 -37.03 1.68 23.31
C LEU A 883 -37.95 2.89 23.32
N PRO A 884 -37.57 4.02 22.70
CA PRO A 884 -38.37 5.24 22.75
C PRO A 884 -39.76 5.09 22.15
N VAL A 885 -40.01 4.05 21.34
CA VAL A 885 -41.30 3.87 20.64
C VAL A 885 -42.10 2.65 21.09
N LEU A 886 -41.53 1.76 21.91
CA LEU A 886 -42.24 0.58 22.40
C LEU A 886 -43.54 0.91 23.16
N HIS A 887 -43.59 2.07 23.82
CA HIS A 887 -44.77 2.54 24.54
C HIS A 887 -46.00 2.83 23.66
N LYS A 888 -45.83 2.92 22.33
CA LYS A 888 -46.91 3.16 21.38
C LYS A 888 -47.66 1.90 20.97
N PHE A 889 -47.17 0.71 21.33
CA PHE A 889 -47.81 -0.56 21.02
C PHE A 889 -48.73 -1.02 22.17
N GLU A 890 -49.92 -1.51 21.85
CA GLU A 890 -50.85 -2.09 22.82
C GLU A 890 -50.33 -3.44 23.35
N SER A 891 -49.74 -4.26 22.48
CA SER A 891 -49.12 -5.56 22.78
C SER A 891 -47.70 -5.66 22.22
N LEU A 892 -46.78 -6.22 23.02
CA LEU A 892 -45.41 -6.54 22.63
C LEU A 892 -45.14 -8.03 22.85
N ARG A 893 -44.69 -8.73 21.81
CA ARG A 893 -44.18 -10.11 21.85
C ARG A 893 -42.71 -10.13 21.45
N LEU A 894 -41.81 -10.41 22.39
CA LEU A 894 -40.36 -10.43 22.17
C LEU A 894 -39.80 -11.79 22.54
N THR A 895 -39.27 -12.55 21.58
CA THR A 895 -38.60 -13.83 21.82
C THR A 895 -37.12 -13.70 21.47
N PRO A 896 -36.20 -13.78 22.45
CA PRO A 896 -34.77 -13.75 22.17
C PRO A 896 -34.32 -15.05 21.50
N GLU A 897 -33.35 -14.94 20.58
CA GLU A 897 -32.61 -16.10 20.06
C GLU A 897 -31.54 -16.45 21.11
N SER A 898 -31.49 -17.70 21.56
CA SER A 898 -30.63 -18.13 22.66
C SER A 898 -29.16 -17.79 22.39
N GLN A 899 -28.57 -16.85 23.15
CA GLN A 899 -27.23 -16.92 23.77
C GLN A 899 -26.82 -15.57 24.43
N GLN A 900 -26.33 -15.65 25.67
CA GLN A 900 -25.82 -14.60 26.59
C GLN A 900 -26.83 -13.95 27.56
N ASP A 901 -26.56 -14.16 28.86
CA ASP A 901 -27.43 -13.82 30.00
C ASP A 901 -27.58 -12.31 30.26
N SER A 902 -26.69 -11.46 29.73
CA SER A 902 -26.66 -10.01 30.02
C SER A 902 -27.63 -9.18 29.17
N GLU A 903 -27.78 -9.49 27.88
CA GLU A 903 -28.61 -8.70 26.95
C GLU A 903 -30.12 -8.83 27.25
N LEU A 904 -30.51 -9.95 27.85
CA LEU A 904 -31.87 -10.28 28.24
C LEU A 904 -32.33 -9.52 29.50
N VAL A 905 -31.41 -9.23 30.42
CA VAL A 905 -31.67 -8.39 31.61
C VAL A 905 -31.82 -6.93 31.19
N ASP A 906 -31.01 -6.45 30.24
CA ASP A 906 -31.12 -5.10 29.67
C ASP A 906 -32.45 -4.89 28.94
N LEU A 907 -32.94 -5.89 28.19
CA LEU A 907 -34.26 -5.91 27.55
C LEU A 907 -35.38 -5.66 28.58
N ILE A 908 -35.38 -6.43 29.66
CA ILE A 908 -36.41 -6.37 30.71
C ILE A 908 -36.31 -5.03 31.46
N HIS A 909 -35.09 -4.62 31.82
CA HIS A 909 -34.82 -3.36 32.52
C HIS A 909 -35.29 -2.13 31.71
N ALA A 910 -35.07 -2.14 30.39
CA ALA A 910 -35.43 -1.02 29.53
C ALA A 910 -36.94 -0.98 29.26
N VAL A 911 -37.60 -2.13 29.03
CA VAL A 911 -39.06 -2.21 28.83
C VAL A 911 -39.82 -1.74 30.08
N ILE A 912 -39.33 -2.06 31.28
CA ILE A 912 -39.98 -1.65 32.54
C ILE A 912 -39.76 -0.15 32.85
N ARG A 913 -38.57 0.41 32.56
CA ARG A 913 -38.31 1.86 32.77
C ARG A 913 -39.13 2.77 31.85
N GLY A 914 -39.61 2.27 30.71
CA GLY A 914 -40.28 3.07 29.66
C GLY A 914 -41.80 3.21 29.77
N GLN A 915 -42.49 2.63 30.76
CA GLN A 915 -43.95 2.53 30.71
C GLN A 915 -44.73 3.68 31.37
N THR A 916 -45.69 4.20 30.60
CA THR A 916 -46.88 4.93 31.06
C THR A 916 -48.13 4.07 30.81
N ASN A 917 -48.82 3.65 31.88
CA ASN A 917 -50.23 3.21 32.02
C ASN A 917 -50.97 2.30 31.00
N ARG A 918 -50.42 1.89 29.83
CA ARG A 918 -51.22 1.22 28.76
C ARG A 918 -50.60 0.01 28.03
N VAL A 919 -49.32 -0.31 28.22
CA VAL A 919 -48.66 -1.41 27.50
C VAL A 919 -49.02 -2.76 28.12
N GLN A 920 -49.66 -3.65 27.36
CA GLN A 920 -49.86 -5.06 27.75
C GLN A 920 -48.65 -5.87 27.27
N ILE A 921 -47.75 -6.23 28.19
CA ILE A 921 -46.66 -7.16 27.87
C ILE A 921 -47.26 -8.57 27.88
N GLU A 922 -47.49 -9.13 26.69
CA GLU A 922 -47.97 -10.49 26.55
C GLU A 922 -46.84 -11.52 26.79
N SER A 923 -45.55 -11.13 26.85
CA SER A 923 -44.36 -11.92 27.27
C SER A 923 -43.45 -12.46 26.16
N VAL A 924 -42.38 -13.14 26.60
CA VAL A 924 -41.54 -14.09 25.86
C VAL A 924 -42.39 -15.33 25.45
N TYR A 925 -43.54 -15.07 24.81
CA TYR A 925 -44.78 -15.84 24.56
C TYR A 925 -45.96 -15.69 25.56
N ALA A 926 -46.92 -14.82 25.25
CA ALA A 926 -48.35 -15.07 25.56
C ALA A 926 -49.30 -14.32 24.60
N ASP A 927 -50.59 -14.50 24.86
CA ASP A 927 -51.75 -14.20 24.00
C ASP A 927 -52.92 -13.88 24.94
N ILE A 928 -53.45 -12.65 24.98
CA ILE A 928 -54.67 -12.34 25.76
C ILE A 928 -55.55 -11.27 25.08
N LYS A 929 -56.78 -11.68 24.78
CA LYS A 929 -57.93 -10.81 24.56
C LYS A 929 -58.23 -9.95 25.81
N THR A 930 -58.31 -8.63 25.63
CA THR A 930 -58.97 -7.58 26.46
C THR A 930 -58.07 -6.64 27.28
N CYS A 931 -58.33 -5.33 27.12
CA CYS A 931 -57.53 -4.18 27.53
C CYS A 931 -57.46 -3.88 29.04
N SER A 932 -56.47 -3.02 29.37
CA SER A 932 -56.13 -2.36 30.66
C SER A 932 -55.23 -3.22 31.54
N ILE A 933 -54.03 -2.70 31.92
CA ILE A 933 -53.01 -3.39 32.74
C ILE A 933 -53.61 -3.78 34.10
N SER A 934 -54.32 -4.90 34.10
CA SER A 934 -54.91 -5.56 35.24
C SER A 934 -54.34 -6.97 35.35
N THR A 935 -53.71 -7.50 34.29
CA THR A 935 -53.21 -8.87 34.22
C THR A 935 -51.86 -8.89 33.51
N LEU A 936 -50.84 -9.49 34.13
CA LEU A 936 -49.52 -9.78 33.56
C LEU A 936 -49.37 -11.31 33.47
N GLU A 937 -49.20 -11.86 32.28
CA GLU A 937 -48.91 -13.28 32.09
C GLU A 937 -47.45 -13.42 31.68
N MET A 938 -46.65 -14.13 32.47
CA MET A 938 -45.21 -14.32 32.26
C MET A 938 -44.89 -15.82 32.16
N SER A 939 -44.43 -16.24 30.98
CA SER A 939 -43.98 -17.61 30.72
C SER A 939 -42.45 -17.66 30.62
N ILE A 940 -41.83 -18.49 31.45
CA ILE A 940 -40.37 -18.63 31.56
C ILE A 940 -39.99 -20.00 30.96
N SER A 941 -39.24 -20.00 29.85
CA SER A 941 -38.73 -21.22 29.22
C SER A 941 -37.71 -21.93 30.13
N GLU A 942 -37.45 -23.22 29.89
CA GLU A 942 -36.48 -23.99 30.69
C GLU A 942 -35.05 -23.42 30.58
N GLU A 943 -34.70 -22.87 29.42
CA GLU A 943 -33.43 -22.19 29.18
C GLU A 943 -33.34 -20.87 29.95
N LEU A 944 -34.42 -20.07 29.95
CA LEU A 944 -34.52 -18.82 30.72
C LEU A 944 -34.49 -19.09 32.23
N PHE A 945 -35.10 -20.19 32.68
CA PHE A 945 -35.07 -20.65 34.06
C PHE A 945 -33.67 -21.03 34.54
N ARG A 946 -32.82 -21.60 33.66
CA ARG A 946 -31.42 -21.93 33.97
C ARG A 946 -30.50 -20.70 33.97
N ALA A 947 -30.82 -19.67 33.16
CA ALA A 947 -30.06 -18.42 33.06
C ALA A 947 -30.28 -17.46 34.24
N LEU A 948 -31.48 -17.46 34.84
CA LEU A 948 -31.82 -16.61 35.98
C LEU A 948 -31.24 -17.17 37.29
N GLN A 949 -30.02 -16.75 37.67
CA GLN A 949 -29.48 -16.98 39.02
C GLN A 949 -30.28 -16.21 40.09
N THR A 950 -30.13 -16.57 41.37
CA THR A 950 -30.87 -16.03 42.54
C THR A 950 -30.94 -14.50 42.58
N GLU A 951 -29.83 -13.81 42.26
CA GLU A 951 -29.73 -12.34 42.27
C GLU A 951 -30.54 -11.68 41.13
N ASN A 952 -30.68 -12.32 39.97
CA ASN A 952 -31.44 -11.78 38.83
C ASN A 952 -32.95 -11.92 39.03
N ILE A 953 -33.40 -12.94 39.78
CA ILE A 953 -34.81 -13.13 40.14
C ILE A 953 -35.25 -12.03 41.12
N GLU A 954 -34.40 -11.67 42.08
CA GLU A 954 -34.66 -10.58 43.03
C GLU A 954 -34.87 -9.24 42.32
N VAL A 955 -34.00 -8.93 41.37
CA VAL A 955 -34.08 -7.70 40.58
C VAL A 955 -35.35 -7.68 39.72
N LEU A 956 -35.66 -8.77 39.01
CA LEU A 956 -36.88 -8.90 38.22
C LEU A 956 -38.15 -8.69 39.08
N MET A 957 -38.19 -9.31 40.26
CA MET A 957 -39.37 -9.27 41.15
C MET A 957 -39.49 -7.91 41.85
N PHE A 958 -38.38 -7.27 42.22
CA PHE A 958 -38.38 -5.89 42.70
C PHE A 958 -39.02 -4.95 41.67
N TYR A 959 -38.70 -5.10 40.39
CA TYR A 959 -39.27 -4.26 39.34
C TYR A 959 -40.73 -4.54 39.03
N ILE A 960 -41.15 -5.81 39.00
CA ILE A 960 -42.58 -6.17 38.90
C ILE A 960 -43.34 -5.57 40.09
N SER A 961 -42.72 -5.50 41.28
CA SER A 961 -43.34 -4.88 42.45
C SER A 961 -43.63 -3.39 42.32
N CYS A 962 -42.92 -2.69 41.43
CA CYS A 962 -43.15 -1.28 41.14
C CYS A 962 -44.34 -1.03 40.19
N LEU A 963 -44.98 -2.08 39.63
CA LEU A 963 -46.14 -1.96 38.74
C LEU A 963 -47.41 -1.68 39.54
N SER A 964 -47.68 -0.39 39.80
CA SER A 964 -48.79 0.07 40.66
C SER A 964 -50.20 -0.33 40.18
N GLY A 965 -50.39 -0.72 38.91
CA GLY A 965 -51.67 -1.15 38.35
C GLY A 965 -51.93 -2.65 38.33
N LEU A 966 -50.94 -3.48 38.70
CA LEU A 966 -50.99 -4.93 38.53
C LEU A 966 -52.06 -5.59 39.42
N LYS A 967 -53.10 -6.22 38.83
CA LYS A 967 -54.17 -6.93 39.57
C LYS A 967 -54.11 -8.45 39.50
N LYS A 968 -53.50 -9.00 38.47
CA LYS A 968 -53.39 -10.45 38.25
C LYS A 968 -52.01 -10.76 37.68
N MET A 969 -51.41 -11.85 38.13
CA MET A 969 -50.11 -12.31 37.62
C MET A 969 -50.16 -13.81 37.37
N GLU A 970 -49.85 -14.28 36.16
CA GLU A 970 -49.70 -15.72 35.88
C GLU A 970 -48.23 -16.05 35.60
N LEU A 971 -47.69 -17.05 36.29
CA LEU A 971 -46.32 -17.54 36.17
C LEU A 971 -46.29 -18.95 35.59
N ARG A 972 -45.72 -19.14 34.40
CA ARG A 972 -45.48 -20.49 33.86
C ARG A 972 -44.00 -20.82 34.00
N VAL A 973 -43.68 -21.75 34.91
CA VAL A 973 -42.30 -22.14 35.23
C VAL A 973 -42.15 -23.66 35.17
N HIS A 974 -40.97 -24.16 34.78
CA HIS A 974 -40.76 -25.62 34.71
C HIS A 974 -40.70 -26.26 36.12
N SER A 975 -40.05 -25.58 37.08
CA SER A 975 -39.90 -25.99 38.48
C SER A 975 -39.93 -24.77 39.39
N LEU A 976 -40.55 -24.88 40.56
CA LEU A 976 -40.67 -23.78 41.52
C LEU A 976 -39.66 -23.98 42.66
N THR A 977 -38.51 -23.31 42.59
CA THR A 977 -37.46 -23.41 43.61
C THR A 977 -37.79 -22.57 44.85
N GLU A 978 -37.05 -22.78 45.94
CA GLU A 978 -37.23 -22.02 47.18
C GLU A 978 -36.96 -20.52 47.00
N SER A 979 -36.00 -20.15 46.14
CA SER A 979 -35.74 -18.75 45.78
C SER A 979 -36.93 -18.10 45.07
N TRP A 980 -37.53 -18.77 44.07
CA TRP A 980 -38.76 -18.29 43.43
C TRP A 980 -39.90 -18.13 44.43
N ALA A 981 -40.06 -19.08 45.35
CA ALA A 981 -41.09 -19.00 46.38
C ALA A 981 -40.91 -17.79 47.31
N ILE A 982 -39.67 -17.51 47.76
CA ILE A 982 -39.37 -16.35 48.60
C ILE A 982 -39.68 -15.04 47.86
N GLN A 983 -39.29 -14.93 46.58
CA GLN A 983 -39.49 -13.71 45.81
C GLN A 983 -40.96 -13.49 45.42
N ILE A 984 -41.71 -14.55 45.14
CA ILE A 984 -43.16 -14.49 44.91
C ILE A 984 -43.87 -13.98 46.18
N VAL A 985 -43.47 -14.47 47.36
CA VAL A 985 -44.02 -13.99 48.64
C VAL A 985 -43.63 -12.52 48.88
N SER A 986 -42.41 -12.12 48.55
CA SER A 986 -41.97 -10.71 48.63
C SER A 986 -42.79 -9.81 47.71
N LEU A 987 -43.00 -10.23 46.46
CA LEU A 987 -43.81 -9.52 45.46
C LEU A 987 -45.24 -9.30 45.95
N SER A 988 -45.87 -10.34 46.51
CA SER A 988 -47.24 -10.27 47.01
C SER A 988 -47.45 -9.22 48.10
N LYS A 989 -46.40 -8.94 48.89
CA LYS A 989 -46.41 -7.93 49.95
C LYS A 989 -46.16 -6.52 49.41
N ASN A 990 -45.44 -6.42 48.29
CA ASN A 990 -45.02 -5.16 47.69
C ASN A 990 -45.97 -4.67 46.57
N CYS A 991 -46.87 -5.53 46.07
CA CYS A 991 -47.92 -5.17 45.10
C CYS A 991 -49.31 -5.06 45.77
N PRO A 992 -49.72 -3.87 46.26
CA PRO A 992 -50.97 -3.73 47.02
C PRO A 992 -52.24 -3.95 46.19
N ASN A 993 -52.16 -3.87 44.86
CA ASN A 993 -53.31 -4.04 43.96
C ASN A 993 -53.42 -5.45 43.36
N LEU A 994 -52.47 -6.35 43.67
CA LEU A 994 -52.47 -7.72 43.15
C LEU A 994 -53.58 -8.53 43.83
N THR A 995 -54.62 -8.86 43.08
CA THR A 995 -55.79 -9.63 43.52
C THR A 995 -55.73 -11.12 43.17
N GLU A 996 -54.96 -11.51 42.15
CA GLU A 996 -54.85 -12.90 41.70
C GLU A 996 -53.40 -13.24 41.33
N LEU A 997 -52.90 -14.38 41.80
CA LEU A 997 -51.61 -14.92 41.42
C LEU A 997 -51.79 -16.37 40.98
N SER A 998 -51.59 -16.64 39.70
CA SER A 998 -51.65 -17.98 39.14
C SER A 998 -50.24 -18.49 38.85
N TYR A 999 -49.98 -19.77 39.07
CA TYR A 999 -48.76 -20.39 38.58
C TYR A 999 -48.98 -21.81 38.06
N ARG A 1000 -48.25 -22.16 36.99
CA ARG A 1000 -48.30 -23.47 36.32
C ARG A 1000 -46.90 -24.08 36.32
N CYS A 1001 -46.78 -25.28 36.90
CA CYS A 1001 -45.52 -26.01 37.02
C CYS A 1001 -45.59 -27.37 36.31
N LYS A 1002 -44.59 -27.70 35.47
CA LYS A 1002 -44.53 -28.97 34.73
C LYS A 1002 -43.78 -30.10 35.48
N GLY A 1003 -42.93 -29.80 36.46
CA GLY A 1003 -42.12 -30.79 37.20
C GLY A 1003 -42.70 -31.25 38.56
N GLY A 1004 -42.49 -32.52 38.93
CA GLY A 1004 -43.04 -33.20 40.12
C GLY A 1004 -42.52 -32.79 41.51
N GLY A 1005 -41.71 -31.73 41.61
CA GLY A 1005 -41.14 -31.24 42.89
C GLY A 1005 -42.01 -30.24 43.67
N THR A 1006 -43.28 -30.08 43.30
CA THR A 1006 -44.04 -28.84 43.49
C THR A 1006 -44.75 -28.68 44.84
N LYS A 1007 -45.18 -29.75 45.54
CA LYS A 1007 -46.11 -29.59 46.67
C LYS A 1007 -45.59 -28.83 47.90
N LYS A 1008 -44.28 -28.85 48.17
CA LYS A 1008 -43.70 -28.29 49.42
C LYS A 1008 -43.35 -26.80 49.33
N ASN A 1009 -43.08 -26.30 48.13
CA ASN A 1009 -42.79 -24.89 47.89
C ASN A 1009 -44.07 -24.11 47.57
N THR A 1010 -45.08 -24.75 46.97
CA THR A 1010 -46.41 -24.17 46.78
C THR A 1010 -47.12 -23.92 48.11
N SER A 1011 -47.07 -24.87 49.04
CA SER A 1011 -47.67 -24.69 50.37
C SER A 1011 -47.01 -23.54 51.16
N LYS A 1012 -45.69 -23.33 51.01
CA LYS A 1012 -44.98 -22.21 51.63
C LYS A 1012 -45.40 -20.85 51.07
N ILE A 1013 -45.82 -20.78 49.81
CA ILE A 1013 -46.37 -19.55 49.21
C ILE A 1013 -47.78 -19.34 49.72
N ASP A 1014 -48.62 -20.39 49.70
CA ASP A 1014 -50.01 -20.33 50.17
C ASP A 1014 -50.11 -19.94 51.65
N ASP A 1015 -49.20 -20.43 52.51
CA ASP A 1015 -49.16 -20.11 53.94
C ASP A 1015 -48.61 -18.68 54.23
N ALA A 1016 -47.81 -18.10 53.33
CA ALA A 1016 -47.10 -16.84 53.55
C ALA A 1016 -47.78 -15.60 52.95
N ILE A 1017 -48.71 -15.79 52.01
CA ILE A 1017 -49.53 -14.74 51.41
C ILE A 1017 -50.88 -14.74 52.12
N GLY A 1018 -51.12 -13.75 52.99
CA GLY A 1018 -52.38 -13.63 53.75
C GLY A 1018 -53.64 -13.52 52.86
N THR A 1019 -54.81 -13.56 53.48
CA THR A 1019 -56.18 -13.78 52.92
C THR A 1019 -56.70 -12.78 51.86
N GLY A 1020 -55.86 -11.96 51.24
CA GLY A 1020 -56.24 -10.92 50.28
C GLY A 1020 -55.98 -11.22 48.80
N ILE A 1021 -55.15 -12.22 48.46
CA ILE A 1021 -54.77 -12.56 47.07
C ILE A 1021 -55.27 -13.97 46.75
N GLN A 1022 -56.02 -14.12 45.66
CA GLN A 1022 -56.47 -15.43 45.20
C GLN A 1022 -55.33 -16.16 44.49
N ILE A 1023 -54.85 -17.27 45.07
CA ILE A 1023 -53.82 -18.11 44.46
C ILE A 1023 -54.48 -19.22 43.64
N VAL A 1024 -54.13 -19.33 42.36
CA VAL A 1024 -54.65 -20.37 41.46
C VAL A 1024 -53.50 -21.26 41.01
N VAL A 1025 -53.50 -22.51 41.47
CA VAL A 1025 -52.47 -23.49 41.10
C VAL A 1025 -52.97 -24.38 39.98
N HIS A 1026 -52.41 -24.23 38.78
CA HIS A 1026 -52.68 -25.15 37.68
C HIS A 1026 -51.72 -26.33 37.77
N THR A 1027 -52.14 -27.39 38.45
CA THR A 1027 -51.46 -28.69 38.36
C THR A 1027 -51.89 -29.36 37.06
N ASN A 1028 -50.94 -29.67 36.17
CA ASN A 1028 -51.20 -30.51 35.01
C ASN A 1028 -51.47 -31.95 35.49
N ASN A 1029 -52.70 -32.23 35.93
CA ASN A 1029 -53.25 -33.57 35.86
C ASN A 1029 -54.07 -33.63 34.57
N ASN A 1030 -53.55 -34.39 33.61
CA ASN A 1030 -54.07 -34.67 32.26
C ASN A 1030 -53.60 -33.68 31.18
N TYR A 1031 -52.50 -34.01 30.51
CA TYR A 1031 -52.39 -34.27 29.06
C TYR A 1031 -50.93 -34.67 28.80
N GLU A 1032 -50.73 -35.94 28.48
CA GLU A 1032 -49.58 -36.43 27.70
C GLU A 1032 -49.57 -35.77 26.31
#